data_AF-A0AAX7VDP3-F1
#
_entry.id   AF-A0AAX7VDP3-F1
#
_cell.length_a   1.000
_cell.length_b   1.000
_cell.length_c   1.000
_cell.angle_alpha   90.00
_cell.angle_beta   90.00
_cell.angle_gamma   90.00
#
_symmetry.space_group_name_H-M   'P 1'
#
loop_
_entity.id
_entity.type
_entity.pdbx_description
1 polymer ?
#
loop_
_entity_poly.entity_id
_entity_poly.type
_entity_poly.pdbx_seq_one_letter_code
_entity_poly.pdbx_strand_id
1 'polypeptide(L)'
;MQILPGICTLDTLERLGLAGGAGCDEEGSGISCYCYAAVVVPAVPCQLNLTGPEGYIEAPPHTNSAFYFTTDCNYIVTVYTGYGVEVQVMNVNLSEGDKVIFEDVLNSENTVLANESILMRGLVVRSHSNQISIRFHSINPQAGAVLVRYQAFMLSCVFPKQPLYGDVSVSSLHSGGQAFFSCLTGYKLQGSSVLTCRNSSTPYWSGKEPKCLAACGGLVRNITVGRIVSPGFPSNYSNNLTCHWLLEAPEGQRLHIHFEKVALAEDDDRLLIKNGNSINAAVLYDSYEVEYLPNEGLLSTSRQLFIELTTDATGTSTGIAIRYQAFSAGHCYEPFVKYGNMTSTDNTWSVGAVVEFACDPGYTLEQGSVTIECMDPNNPQWNETEPACRAVCSGEITDSAGVVLSPNWPESYDKGQDCIWGIHVEEDKRIMLDIQVLNIGKNDLLTFYDGDDLTAKLLGQYGGSKSRFKLYTSTADVTIQFQSDPATNVYGYGNGFVVHFFEVARNDTCPELPEISNGWKSTSHPELVQGTVVTYQCYPGYQVVGSELLMCQWDLTWSGDLPSCERVVSCTDPGKVEHSRRVLSGTHFTVGSTIQYICNKGFILSGNSLLTCFSRGSSGPRWSQKLPRCLPETFEPCNHPGTPTYGMPSSNKLHFQAGETLHYSCQNGHQLLGEPLLYCVPGHPSQWSGLPPVCKGRKLQHDLTPVRVCICNLLLLEESQRLHSQAAVYAQNNELICFLIVNGTVYLSRKRVSTTLCCILYQNYNNSNTNYISVNKIHLLTIIVPALCFQVYFGNDFSHSRTLSHCLE
;
A
#
# COMPACT_ATOMS: atom_id res chain seq x y z
N MET A 1 16.52 61.50 -28.89
CA MET A 1 16.54 62.96 -29.13
C MET A 1 16.00 63.67 -27.91
N GLN A 2 16.56 64.82 -27.51
CA GLN A 2 15.85 65.73 -26.60
C GLN A 2 14.86 66.55 -27.45
N ILE A 3 13.61 66.62 -27.01
CA ILE A 3 12.57 67.48 -27.59
C ILE A 3 12.32 68.61 -26.60
N LEU A 4 12.28 69.86 -27.09
CA LEU A 4 12.02 71.03 -26.27
C LEU A 4 10.55 71.04 -25.79
N PRO A 5 10.26 71.52 -24.56
CA PRO A 5 8.89 71.61 -24.07
C PRO A 5 8.11 72.65 -24.90
N GLY A 6 6.98 72.24 -25.49
CA GLY A 6 6.07 73.18 -26.15
C GLY A 6 5.09 72.58 -27.18
N ILE A 7 5.42 71.46 -27.83
CA ILE A 7 4.54 70.88 -28.87
C ILE A 7 4.51 69.34 -28.79
N CYS A 8 3.41 68.81 -28.23
CA CYS A 8 2.93 67.45 -28.49
C CYS A 8 1.42 67.55 -28.77
N THR A 9 1.00 67.12 -29.96
CA THR A 9 -0.40 67.06 -30.39
C THR A 9 -0.72 65.65 -30.91
N LEU A 10 -1.99 65.26 -30.98
CA LEU A 10 -2.36 63.92 -31.47
C LEU A 10 -1.81 63.63 -32.90
N ASP A 11 -1.85 64.63 -33.79
CA ASP A 11 -1.30 64.59 -35.16
C ASP A 11 0.21 64.27 -35.20
N THR A 12 0.97 64.56 -34.12
CA THR A 12 2.39 64.14 -34.04
C THR A 12 2.60 62.69 -33.59
N LEU A 13 1.62 62.05 -32.95
CA LEU A 13 1.66 60.63 -32.59
C LEU A 13 1.18 59.74 -33.74
N GLU A 14 0.09 60.11 -34.41
CA GLU A 14 -0.45 59.35 -35.56
C GLU A 14 0.57 59.25 -36.71
N ARG A 15 1.30 60.33 -37.02
CA ARG A 15 2.37 60.34 -38.03
C ARG A 15 3.59 59.46 -37.70
N LEU A 16 3.70 58.97 -36.46
CA LEU A 16 4.73 58.02 -36.03
C LEU A 16 4.20 56.58 -35.87
N GLY A 17 2.91 56.34 -36.13
CA GLY A 17 2.31 55.00 -36.06
C GLY A 17 2.18 54.44 -34.64
N LEU A 18 2.19 55.30 -33.62
CA LEU A 18 2.15 54.90 -32.21
C LEU A 18 0.78 55.21 -31.60
N ALA A 19 0.12 54.18 -31.06
CA ALA A 19 -1.08 54.37 -30.25
C ALA A 19 -0.69 54.94 -28.88
N GLY A 20 -1.31 56.05 -28.47
CA GLY A 20 -0.89 56.77 -27.26
C GLY A 20 -1.93 57.77 -26.77
N GLY A 21 -1.84 58.12 -25.50
CA GLY A 21 -2.72 59.09 -24.85
C GLY A 21 -1.92 60.23 -24.20
N ALA A 22 -2.62 61.32 -23.91
CA ALA A 22 -2.07 62.49 -23.22
C ALA A 22 -2.89 62.81 -21.96
N GLY A 23 -2.19 63.16 -20.88
CA GLY A 23 -2.78 63.67 -19.63
C GLY A 23 -2.08 64.96 -19.21
N CYS A 24 -2.78 65.79 -18.44
CA CYS A 24 -2.24 67.04 -17.89
C CYS A 24 -2.75 67.20 -16.46
N ASP A 25 -1.84 67.49 -15.53
CA ASP A 25 -2.17 67.77 -14.13
C ASP A 25 -1.92 69.25 -13.79
N GLU A 26 -2.74 69.81 -12.91
CA GLU A 26 -2.63 71.19 -12.40
C GLU A 26 -2.20 71.20 -10.93
N GLU A 27 -0.94 71.60 -10.67
CA GLU A 27 -0.52 72.10 -9.37
C GLU A 27 0.15 73.47 -9.51
N GLY A 28 -0.18 74.40 -8.62
CA GLY A 28 0.67 75.55 -8.30
C GLY A 28 1.18 76.41 -9.46
N SER A 29 0.30 76.96 -10.30
CA SER A 29 0.59 77.93 -11.37
C SER A 29 1.39 77.44 -12.59
N GLY A 30 1.51 76.12 -12.80
CA GLY A 30 2.01 75.56 -14.06
C GLY A 30 1.26 74.29 -14.45
N ILE A 31 0.77 74.22 -15.71
CA ILE A 31 0.18 73.00 -16.27
C ILE A 31 1.33 72.13 -16.80
N SER A 32 1.38 70.86 -16.37
CA SER A 32 2.35 69.89 -16.88
C SER A 32 1.63 68.75 -17.61
N CYS A 33 1.83 68.65 -18.92
CA CYS A 33 1.24 67.60 -19.76
C CYS A 33 2.28 66.54 -20.13
N TYR A 34 1.87 65.28 -20.12
CA TYR A 34 2.69 64.13 -20.48
C TYR A 34 1.95 63.20 -21.46
N CYS A 35 2.71 62.60 -22.37
CA CYS A 35 2.20 61.65 -23.36
C CYS A 35 2.87 60.29 -23.18
N TYR A 36 2.09 59.22 -23.28
CA TYR A 36 2.59 57.84 -23.34
C TYR A 36 2.30 57.24 -24.71
N ALA A 37 3.20 56.39 -25.20
CA ALA A 37 3.11 55.74 -26.50
C ALA A 37 3.36 54.23 -26.34
N ALA A 38 2.42 53.41 -26.79
CA ALA A 38 2.57 51.96 -26.83
C ALA A 38 3.35 51.58 -28.11
N VAL A 39 4.51 50.95 -27.93
CA VAL A 39 5.30 50.43 -29.05
C VAL A 39 4.70 49.11 -29.52
N VAL A 40 4.10 49.11 -30.70
CA VAL A 40 3.61 47.88 -31.35
C VAL A 40 4.82 47.09 -31.88
N VAL A 41 5.12 45.97 -31.24
CA VAL A 41 6.16 45.03 -31.68
C VAL A 41 5.47 43.94 -32.54
N PRO A 42 6.01 43.59 -33.72
CA PRO A 42 5.46 42.49 -34.53
C PRO A 42 5.54 41.15 -33.78
N ALA A 43 4.64 40.22 -34.13
CA ALA A 43 4.54 38.92 -33.48
C ALA A 43 5.87 38.15 -33.46
N VAL A 44 6.19 37.54 -32.31
CA VAL A 44 7.41 36.76 -32.11
C VAL A 44 7.32 35.46 -32.94
N PRO A 45 8.26 35.19 -33.86
CA PRO A 45 8.29 33.91 -34.57
C PRO A 45 8.83 32.82 -33.64
N CYS A 46 7.96 32.24 -32.82
CA CYS A 46 8.23 31.10 -31.94
C CYS A 46 8.30 29.78 -32.75
N GLN A 47 9.19 29.74 -33.75
CA GLN A 47 9.58 28.54 -34.48
C GLN A 47 10.84 27.96 -33.86
N LEU A 48 10.78 26.71 -33.39
CA LEU A 48 11.86 26.07 -32.66
C LEU A 48 12.02 24.61 -33.09
N ASN A 49 13.20 24.28 -33.63
CA ASN A 49 13.54 22.91 -34.04
C ASN A 49 14.37 22.25 -32.93
N LEU A 50 13.89 21.12 -32.43
CA LEU A 50 14.47 20.39 -31.30
C LEU A 50 15.01 19.04 -31.76
N THR A 51 16.19 18.66 -31.27
CA THR A 51 16.91 17.44 -31.69
C THR A 51 17.39 16.58 -30.51
N GLY A 52 16.92 16.87 -29.30
CA GLY A 52 17.22 16.07 -28.11
C GLY A 52 16.49 14.73 -28.10
N PRO A 53 17.00 13.72 -27.37
CA PRO A 53 16.29 12.46 -27.15
C PRO A 53 15.12 12.61 -26.16
N GLU A 54 15.12 13.66 -25.34
CA GLU A 54 13.98 14.07 -24.51
C GLU A 54 14.02 15.58 -24.25
N GLY A 55 12.91 16.13 -23.76
CA GLY A 55 12.85 17.51 -23.29
C GLY A 55 11.43 17.95 -22.96
N TYR A 56 11.27 19.26 -22.76
CA TYR A 56 9.98 19.90 -22.48
C TYR A 56 9.73 21.03 -23.48
N ILE A 57 8.47 21.26 -23.82
CA ILE A 57 8.02 22.35 -24.69
C ILE A 57 6.87 23.06 -23.97
N GLU A 58 7.00 24.38 -23.87
CA GLU A 58 5.99 25.28 -23.34
C GLU A 58 5.53 26.20 -24.46
N ALA A 59 4.23 26.19 -24.76
CA ALA A 59 3.64 26.89 -25.89
C ALA A 59 2.46 27.76 -25.40
N PRO A 60 2.52 29.10 -25.51
CA PRO A 60 3.69 29.92 -25.89
C PRO A 60 4.74 29.97 -24.75
N PRO A 61 6.00 30.33 -25.04
CA PRO A 61 7.08 30.27 -24.05
C PRO A 61 6.99 31.44 -23.07
N HIS A 62 7.24 31.22 -21.77
CA HIS A 62 7.19 32.28 -20.76
C HIS A 62 8.19 33.43 -21.00
N THR A 63 7.72 34.52 -21.60
CA THR A 63 8.41 35.82 -21.66
C THR A 63 7.67 36.88 -20.84
N ASN A 64 8.35 37.52 -19.91
CA ASN A 64 7.77 38.62 -19.11
C ASN A 64 7.42 39.84 -19.98
N SER A 65 6.27 40.45 -19.69
CA SER A 65 5.92 41.85 -20.03
C SER A 65 5.94 42.25 -21.52
N ALA A 66 5.14 41.57 -22.36
CA ALA A 66 4.71 42.11 -23.65
C ALA A 66 3.28 41.68 -24.01
N PHE A 67 2.44 42.62 -24.46
CA PHE A 67 1.10 42.34 -24.98
C PHE A 67 1.18 42.11 -26.50
N TYR A 68 0.88 40.90 -26.96
CA TYR A 68 0.76 40.55 -28.37
C TYR A 68 -0.69 40.21 -28.72
N PHE A 69 -1.19 40.66 -29.88
CA PHE A 69 -2.58 40.41 -30.29
C PHE A 69 -2.80 39.04 -30.95
N THR A 70 -1.75 38.45 -31.55
CA THR A 70 -1.78 37.11 -32.14
C THR A 70 -0.46 36.40 -31.88
N THR A 71 -0.52 35.08 -31.69
CA THR A 71 0.64 34.22 -31.42
C THR A 71 0.51 32.94 -32.24
N ASP A 72 1.48 32.66 -33.13
CA ASP A 72 1.53 31.43 -33.94
C ASP A 72 2.93 30.82 -33.79
N CYS A 73 3.01 29.72 -33.03
CA CYS A 73 4.23 29.01 -32.70
C CYS A 73 4.24 27.63 -33.37
N ASN A 74 5.43 27.18 -33.81
CA ASN A 74 5.59 25.86 -34.40
C ASN A 74 6.88 25.18 -33.91
N TYR A 75 6.72 24.13 -33.11
CA TYR A 75 7.82 23.38 -32.51
C TYR A 75 8.00 22.06 -33.25
N ILE A 76 9.13 21.87 -33.94
CA ILE A 76 9.40 20.64 -34.68
C ILE A 76 10.44 19.83 -33.90
N VAL A 77 10.02 18.70 -33.32
CA VAL A 77 10.94 17.74 -32.69
C VAL A 77 11.37 16.72 -33.74
N THR A 78 12.68 16.57 -33.94
CA THR A 78 13.30 15.59 -34.85
C THR A 78 14.22 14.67 -34.06
N VAL A 79 13.88 13.39 -33.98
CA VAL A 79 14.74 12.36 -33.37
C VAL A 79 15.49 11.56 -34.42
N TYR A 80 16.42 10.73 -33.94
CA TYR A 80 17.30 9.89 -34.75
C TYR A 80 16.53 8.76 -35.47
N THR A 81 17.03 8.34 -36.63
CA THR A 81 16.35 7.37 -37.50
C THR A 81 16.16 6.02 -36.80
N GLY A 82 14.97 5.42 -36.94
CA GLY A 82 14.56 4.24 -36.16
C GLY A 82 13.76 4.55 -34.90
N TYR A 83 13.62 5.83 -34.54
CA TYR A 83 12.91 6.30 -33.35
C TYR A 83 11.88 7.36 -33.73
N GLY A 84 10.80 7.45 -32.96
CA GLY A 84 9.72 8.41 -33.09
C GLY A 84 9.62 9.26 -31.83
N VAL A 85 8.75 10.27 -31.85
CA VAL A 85 8.55 11.17 -30.72
C VAL A 85 7.27 10.80 -30.00
N GLU A 86 7.40 10.46 -28.72
CA GLU A 86 6.30 10.36 -27.78
C GLU A 86 6.16 11.72 -27.07
N VAL A 87 4.94 12.26 -27.02
CA VAL A 87 4.62 13.54 -26.40
C VAL A 87 3.58 13.31 -25.31
N GLN A 88 3.96 13.59 -24.06
CA GLN A 88 3.10 13.53 -22.89
C GLN A 88 2.64 14.94 -22.48
N VAL A 89 1.33 15.10 -22.31
CA VAL A 89 0.70 16.37 -21.97
C VAL A 89 0.73 16.59 -20.45
N MET A 90 1.59 17.48 -19.98
CA MET A 90 1.85 17.70 -18.55
C MET A 90 0.88 18.70 -17.91
N ASN A 91 0.50 19.75 -18.66
CA ASN A 91 -0.50 20.73 -18.29
C ASN A 91 -1.17 21.34 -19.53
N VAL A 92 -2.46 21.68 -19.43
CA VAL A 92 -3.25 22.35 -20.49
C VAL A 92 -4.09 23.43 -19.83
N ASN A 93 -3.97 24.67 -20.30
CA ASN A 93 -4.82 25.79 -19.89
C ASN A 93 -5.09 26.67 -21.12
N LEU A 94 -6.03 26.25 -21.96
CA LEU A 94 -6.38 26.94 -23.22
C LEU A 94 -7.50 27.95 -23.01
N SER A 95 -7.36 29.13 -23.61
CA SER A 95 -8.38 30.18 -23.62
C SER A 95 -9.36 29.98 -24.78
N GLU A 96 -10.54 30.60 -24.69
CA GLU A 96 -11.54 30.53 -25.77
C GLU A 96 -10.99 31.16 -27.05
N GLY A 97 -10.85 30.35 -28.11
CA GLY A 97 -10.25 30.72 -29.40
C GLY A 97 -8.82 30.21 -29.64
N ASP A 98 -8.16 29.66 -28.63
CA ASP A 98 -6.84 29.02 -28.80
C ASP A 98 -6.95 27.67 -29.52
N LYS A 99 -5.96 27.36 -30.36
CA LYS A 99 -5.87 26.10 -31.12
C LYS A 99 -4.50 25.47 -30.98
N VAL A 100 -4.47 24.16 -30.77
CA VAL A 100 -3.23 23.39 -30.63
C VAL A 100 -3.35 22.09 -31.40
N ILE A 101 -2.43 21.87 -32.34
CA ILE A 101 -2.45 20.73 -33.25
C ILE A 101 -1.09 20.04 -33.18
N PHE A 102 -1.10 18.72 -32.95
CA PHE A 102 0.09 17.87 -33.02
C PHE A 102 0.03 17.11 -34.35
N GLU A 103 1.05 17.28 -35.19
CA GLU A 103 1.13 16.75 -36.56
C GLU A 103 2.34 15.82 -36.72
N ASP A 104 2.14 14.59 -37.20
CA ASP A 104 3.22 13.70 -37.65
C ASP A 104 3.78 14.22 -38.98
N VAL A 105 5.09 14.42 -39.09
CA VAL A 105 5.72 15.03 -40.27
C VAL A 105 6.30 13.94 -41.18
N LEU A 106 5.45 13.42 -42.08
CA LEU A 106 5.90 12.56 -43.17
C LEU A 106 6.31 13.42 -44.38
N ASN A 107 7.22 12.90 -45.22
CA ASN A 107 7.91 13.61 -46.31
C ASN A 107 7.03 14.22 -47.44
N SER A 108 5.71 14.27 -47.30
CA SER A 108 4.79 14.92 -48.25
C SER A 108 3.47 15.41 -47.63
N GLU A 109 3.02 14.86 -46.51
CA GLU A 109 1.74 15.21 -45.85
C GLU A 109 1.89 15.16 -44.32
N ASN A 110 1.37 16.19 -43.64
CA ASN A 110 1.27 16.24 -42.18
C ASN A 110 -0.01 15.52 -41.74
N THR A 111 0.07 14.54 -40.83
CA THR A 111 -1.13 13.86 -40.30
C THR A 111 -1.42 14.31 -38.87
N VAL A 112 -2.65 14.78 -38.60
CA VAL A 112 -3.04 15.26 -37.28
C VAL A 112 -3.17 14.08 -36.31
N LEU A 113 -2.33 14.06 -35.28
CA LEU A 113 -2.32 13.07 -34.21
C LEU A 113 -3.19 13.50 -33.02
N ALA A 114 -3.27 14.80 -32.74
CA ALA A 114 -4.13 15.38 -31.70
C ALA A 114 -4.48 16.84 -32.01
N ASN A 115 -5.61 17.30 -31.46
CA ASN A 115 -6.13 18.66 -31.61
C ASN A 115 -6.66 19.22 -30.26
N GLU A 116 -7.12 20.47 -30.27
CA GLU A 116 -7.62 21.19 -29.10
C GLU A 116 -8.76 20.46 -28.35
N SER A 117 -9.60 19.70 -29.06
CA SER A 117 -10.75 19.01 -28.45
C SER A 117 -10.43 17.71 -27.71
N ILE A 118 -9.24 17.13 -27.86
CA ILE A 118 -8.82 15.92 -27.13
C ILE A 118 -7.64 16.14 -26.18
N LEU A 119 -7.10 17.36 -26.11
CA LEU A 119 -5.93 17.70 -25.30
C LEU A 119 -6.27 17.78 -23.80
N MET A 120 -6.10 16.64 -23.12
CA MET A 120 -6.27 16.49 -21.68
C MET A 120 -4.95 16.23 -20.97
N ARG A 121 -4.85 16.64 -19.70
CA ARG A 121 -3.67 16.36 -18.85
C ARG A 121 -3.49 14.84 -18.70
N GLY A 122 -2.27 14.36 -18.99
CA GLY A 122 -1.94 12.94 -19.01
C GLY A 122 -2.13 12.24 -20.35
N LEU A 123 -2.65 12.91 -21.40
CA LEU A 123 -2.66 12.37 -22.75
C LEU A 123 -1.23 12.06 -23.22
N VAL A 124 -1.05 10.93 -23.90
CA VAL A 124 0.21 10.52 -24.54
C VAL A 124 -0.05 10.30 -26.03
N VAL A 125 0.73 10.97 -26.87
CA VAL A 125 0.66 10.93 -28.34
C VAL A 125 1.98 10.40 -28.88
N ARG A 126 1.97 9.62 -29.98
CA ARG A 126 3.18 9.04 -30.60
C ARG A 126 3.17 9.30 -32.11
N SER A 127 4.29 9.76 -32.66
CA SER A 127 4.49 9.87 -34.12
C SER A 127 4.81 8.51 -34.76
N HIS A 128 4.37 8.28 -35.99
CA HIS A 128 4.76 7.13 -36.81
C HIS A 128 6.06 7.38 -37.59
N SER A 129 6.45 8.65 -37.74
CA SER A 129 7.76 9.07 -38.26
C SER A 129 8.73 9.47 -37.14
N ASN A 130 9.96 9.84 -37.51
CA ASN A 130 10.95 10.41 -36.60
C ASN A 130 10.81 11.93 -36.36
N GLN A 131 9.70 12.55 -36.81
CA GLN A 131 9.42 13.98 -36.64
C GLN A 131 7.98 14.27 -36.21
N ILE A 132 7.80 15.16 -35.24
CA ILE A 132 6.47 15.69 -34.87
C ILE A 132 6.51 17.22 -34.84
N SER A 133 5.47 17.85 -35.36
CA SER A 133 5.28 19.30 -35.38
C SER A 133 4.14 19.67 -34.44
N ILE A 134 4.41 20.51 -33.45
CA ILE A 134 3.42 21.01 -32.49
C ILE A 134 3.15 22.48 -32.82
N ARG A 135 1.96 22.75 -33.35
CA ARG A 135 1.50 24.10 -33.69
C ARG A 135 0.58 24.63 -32.60
N PHE A 136 0.87 25.83 -32.10
CA PHE A 136 0.01 26.59 -31.19
C PHE A 136 -0.39 27.90 -31.87
N HIS A 137 -1.69 28.20 -31.93
CA HIS A 137 -2.21 29.41 -32.55
C HIS A 137 -3.26 30.07 -31.63
N SER A 138 -3.05 31.34 -31.30
CA SER A 138 -3.97 32.16 -30.49
C SER A 138 -4.18 33.54 -31.11
N ILE A 139 -5.41 34.04 -30.97
CA ILE A 139 -5.88 35.36 -31.43
C ILE A 139 -6.20 36.25 -30.20
N ASN A 140 -5.83 35.81 -28.99
CA ASN A 140 -6.21 36.45 -27.73
C ASN A 140 -4.96 37.06 -27.05
N PRO A 141 -4.99 38.36 -26.62
CA PRO A 141 -3.91 38.96 -25.83
C PRO A 141 -3.76 38.38 -24.41
N GLN A 142 -4.64 37.47 -24.00
CA GLN A 142 -4.47 36.54 -22.87
C GLN A 142 -4.49 35.09 -23.40
N ALA A 143 -3.51 34.77 -24.26
CA ALA A 143 -3.31 33.41 -24.77
C ALA A 143 -3.12 32.42 -23.61
N GLY A 144 -3.75 31.25 -23.73
CA GLY A 144 -3.53 30.12 -22.85
C GLY A 144 -2.15 29.49 -23.04
N ALA A 145 -1.84 28.46 -22.27
CA ALA A 145 -0.56 27.76 -22.30
C ALA A 145 -0.71 26.24 -22.24
N VAL A 146 0.16 25.54 -22.97
CA VAL A 146 0.30 24.08 -22.95
C VAL A 146 1.74 23.71 -22.63
N LEU A 147 1.92 22.84 -21.64
CA LEU A 147 3.21 22.26 -21.28
C LEU A 147 3.21 20.77 -21.64
N VAL A 148 4.13 20.36 -22.51
CA VAL A 148 4.35 18.95 -22.86
C VAL A 148 5.78 18.53 -22.54
N ARG A 149 5.95 17.24 -22.23
CA ARG A 149 7.24 16.54 -22.27
C ARG A 149 7.30 15.74 -23.56
N TYR A 150 8.46 15.69 -24.22
CA TYR A 150 8.70 14.76 -25.32
C TYR A 150 9.84 13.80 -24.98
N GLN A 151 9.79 12.59 -25.53
CA GLN A 151 10.87 11.60 -25.46
C GLN A 151 10.93 10.72 -26.72
N ALA A 152 12.12 10.25 -27.07
CA ALA A 152 12.36 9.36 -28.20
C ALA A 152 11.98 7.91 -27.84
N PHE A 153 11.03 7.33 -28.56
CA PHE A 153 10.65 5.92 -28.45
C PHE A 153 11.07 5.16 -29.70
N MET A 154 11.36 3.85 -29.61
CA MET A 154 11.79 3.08 -30.77
C MET A 154 10.60 2.77 -31.69
N LEU A 155 10.74 3.01 -33.00
CA LEU A 155 9.66 2.74 -33.95
C LEU A 155 9.51 1.24 -34.20
N SER A 156 8.26 0.79 -34.24
CA SER A 156 7.87 -0.60 -34.47
C SER A 156 6.68 -0.66 -35.43
N CYS A 157 6.58 -1.73 -36.23
CA CYS A 157 5.36 -2.05 -36.95
C CYS A 157 4.19 -2.23 -35.96
N VAL A 158 3.00 -1.78 -36.34
CA VAL A 158 1.75 -2.02 -35.59
C VAL A 158 1.56 -3.53 -35.42
N PHE A 159 1.06 -3.98 -34.26
CA PHE A 159 0.77 -5.40 -34.04
C PHE A 159 -0.21 -5.91 -35.10
N PRO A 160 0.14 -6.96 -35.88
CA PRO A 160 -0.68 -7.43 -36.99
C PRO A 160 -2.02 -7.95 -36.48
N LYS A 161 -3.11 -7.70 -37.21
CA LYS A 161 -4.43 -8.19 -36.81
C LYS A 161 -4.45 -9.72 -36.89
N GLN A 162 -4.88 -10.36 -35.79
CA GLN A 162 -5.09 -11.81 -35.75
C GLN A 162 -6.15 -12.19 -36.81
N PRO A 163 -5.88 -13.19 -37.68
CA PRO A 163 -6.85 -13.61 -38.68
C PRO A 163 -8.03 -14.32 -38.01
N LEU A 164 -9.26 -14.05 -38.47
CA LEU A 164 -10.44 -14.82 -38.06
C LEU A 164 -10.19 -16.31 -38.29
N TYR A 165 -10.38 -17.14 -37.26
CA TYR A 165 -10.13 -18.58 -37.25
C TYR A 165 -8.66 -18.97 -37.52
N GLY A 166 -7.74 -18.12 -37.06
CA GLY A 166 -6.31 -18.42 -37.00
C GLY A 166 -5.62 -17.64 -35.88
N ASP A 167 -4.30 -17.67 -35.89
CA ASP A 167 -3.45 -17.03 -34.89
C ASP A 167 -2.23 -16.36 -35.53
N VAL A 168 -1.61 -15.42 -34.80
CA VAL A 168 -0.40 -14.71 -35.23
C VAL A 168 0.63 -14.62 -34.10
N SER A 169 1.79 -15.22 -34.33
CA SER A 169 2.95 -15.10 -33.43
C SER A 169 4.00 -14.15 -34.04
N VAL A 170 4.60 -13.30 -33.22
CA VAL A 170 5.51 -12.24 -33.68
C VAL A 170 6.85 -12.33 -32.96
N SER A 171 7.92 -12.50 -33.73
CA SER A 171 9.30 -12.60 -33.21
C SER A 171 9.85 -11.25 -32.72
N SER A 172 9.51 -10.17 -33.42
CA SER A 172 9.78 -8.79 -33.03
C SER A 172 8.92 -7.85 -33.88
N LEU A 173 8.48 -6.74 -33.30
CA LEU A 173 7.76 -5.68 -34.02
C LEU A 173 8.72 -4.62 -34.61
N HIS A 174 10.00 -4.68 -34.28
CA HIS A 174 11.02 -3.78 -34.81
C HIS A 174 11.42 -4.15 -36.25
N SER A 175 12.08 -3.23 -36.95
CA SER A 175 12.54 -3.44 -38.33
C SER A 175 13.39 -4.73 -38.47
N GLY A 176 13.07 -5.55 -39.48
CA GLY A 176 13.64 -6.89 -39.68
C GLY A 176 12.91 -8.02 -38.94
N GLY A 177 12.05 -7.71 -37.97
CA GLY A 177 11.22 -8.69 -37.25
C GLY A 177 10.18 -9.37 -38.15
N GLN A 178 9.76 -10.58 -37.77
CA GLN A 178 8.83 -11.41 -38.55
C GLN A 178 7.57 -11.78 -37.74
N ALA A 179 6.42 -11.68 -38.40
CA ALA A 179 5.14 -12.20 -37.94
C ALA A 179 4.78 -13.47 -38.72
N PHE A 180 4.42 -14.52 -38.00
CA PHE A 180 4.07 -15.85 -38.51
C PHE A 180 2.57 -16.09 -38.30
N PHE A 181 1.87 -16.50 -39.35
CA PHE A 181 0.42 -16.68 -39.35
C PHE A 181 0.06 -18.15 -39.56
N SER A 182 -0.81 -18.66 -38.70
CA SER A 182 -1.34 -20.02 -38.72
C SER A 182 -2.87 -20.00 -38.69
N CYS A 183 -3.51 -21.05 -39.19
CA CYS A 183 -4.96 -21.22 -39.11
C CYS A 183 -5.33 -22.33 -38.11
N LEU A 184 -6.52 -22.23 -37.52
CA LEU A 184 -7.10 -23.32 -36.75
C LEU A 184 -7.40 -24.52 -37.66
N THR A 185 -7.42 -25.72 -37.09
CA THR A 185 -7.73 -26.97 -37.81
C THR A 185 -9.08 -26.86 -38.54
N GLY A 186 -9.09 -27.22 -39.83
CA GLY A 186 -10.23 -27.07 -40.74
C GLY A 186 -10.18 -25.84 -41.64
N TYR A 187 -9.39 -24.82 -41.28
CA TYR A 187 -9.19 -23.62 -42.09
C TYR A 187 -7.82 -23.64 -42.80
N LYS A 188 -7.76 -23.09 -44.01
CA LYS A 188 -6.55 -22.99 -44.83
C LYS A 188 -6.15 -21.52 -45.00
N LEU A 189 -4.85 -21.25 -44.90
CA LEU A 189 -4.31 -19.91 -45.05
C LEU A 189 -4.34 -19.45 -46.52
N GLN A 190 -4.96 -18.30 -46.77
CA GLN A 190 -4.96 -17.56 -48.02
C GLN A 190 -4.14 -16.27 -47.84
N GLY A 191 -2.89 -16.30 -48.29
CA GLY A 191 -1.94 -15.18 -48.19
C GLY A 191 -0.53 -15.67 -47.91
N SER A 192 0.35 -14.78 -47.42
CA SER A 192 1.67 -15.18 -46.93
C SER A 192 1.57 -15.68 -45.49
N SER A 193 2.20 -16.82 -45.18
CA SER A 193 2.34 -17.31 -43.80
C SER A 193 3.37 -16.53 -42.99
N VAL A 194 4.20 -15.71 -43.63
CA VAL A 194 5.18 -14.84 -42.97
C VAL A 194 5.11 -13.43 -43.54
N LEU A 195 5.03 -12.42 -42.67
CA LEU A 195 5.26 -11.02 -43.01
C LEU A 195 6.50 -10.52 -42.27
N THR A 196 7.26 -9.62 -42.90
CA THR A 196 8.46 -9.01 -42.30
C THR A 196 8.25 -7.52 -42.12
N CYS A 197 8.59 -6.98 -40.95
CA CYS A 197 8.58 -5.55 -40.69
C CYS A 197 9.73 -4.88 -41.46
N ARG A 198 9.41 -3.95 -42.36
CA ARG A 198 10.35 -3.27 -43.26
C ARG A 198 10.41 -1.78 -42.96
N ASN A 199 11.54 -1.17 -43.34
CA ASN A 199 11.91 0.21 -43.06
C ASN A 199 12.15 0.50 -41.56
N SER A 200 13.09 1.39 -41.27
CA SER A 200 13.42 1.84 -39.91
C SER A 200 12.70 3.14 -39.55
N SER A 201 12.56 4.06 -40.51
CA SER A 201 12.10 5.43 -40.21
C SER A 201 10.58 5.61 -40.30
N THR A 202 9.89 4.69 -40.99
CA THR A 202 8.43 4.49 -40.94
C THR A 202 8.15 2.99 -41.11
N PRO A 203 8.11 2.18 -40.03
CA PRO A 203 8.01 0.73 -40.15
C PRO A 203 6.65 0.24 -40.68
N TYR A 204 6.67 -0.68 -41.64
CA TYR A 204 5.46 -1.28 -42.21
C TYR A 204 5.64 -2.77 -42.54
N TRP A 205 4.55 -3.55 -42.48
CA TRP A 205 4.58 -4.97 -42.86
C TRP A 205 4.76 -5.17 -44.36
N SER A 206 5.54 -6.19 -44.75
CA SER A 206 5.89 -6.47 -46.16
C SER A 206 4.73 -6.84 -47.10
N GLY A 207 3.50 -6.89 -46.61
CA GLY A 207 2.29 -7.28 -47.32
C GLY A 207 1.07 -7.13 -46.41
N LYS A 208 -0.12 -7.44 -46.94
CA LYS A 208 -1.37 -7.49 -46.16
C LYS A 208 -1.47 -8.79 -45.37
N GLU A 209 -2.21 -8.74 -44.27
CA GLU A 209 -2.52 -9.89 -43.42
C GLU A 209 -3.24 -10.99 -44.21
N PRO A 210 -2.88 -12.27 -44.03
CA PRO A 210 -3.57 -13.39 -44.65
C PRO A 210 -4.95 -13.65 -44.03
N LYS A 211 -5.78 -14.43 -44.71
CA LYS A 211 -7.08 -14.89 -44.20
C LYS A 211 -7.09 -16.40 -44.02
N CYS A 212 -7.77 -16.89 -42.98
CA CYS A 212 -8.06 -18.31 -42.82
C CYS A 212 -9.47 -18.60 -43.37
N LEU A 213 -9.57 -19.51 -44.35
CA LEU A 213 -10.84 -19.87 -44.99
C LEU A 213 -11.06 -21.37 -44.94
N ALA A 214 -12.30 -21.79 -44.63
CA ALA A 214 -12.72 -23.19 -44.71
C ALA A 214 -12.70 -23.66 -46.17
N ALA A 215 -12.17 -24.86 -46.41
CA ALA A 215 -12.02 -25.42 -47.76
C ALA A 215 -13.20 -26.34 -48.11
N CYS A 216 -13.91 -26.03 -49.20
CA CYS A 216 -14.92 -26.91 -49.79
C CYS A 216 -14.23 -28.14 -50.41
N GLY A 217 -14.22 -29.24 -49.66
CA GLY A 217 -13.60 -30.50 -50.05
C GLY A 217 -12.08 -30.54 -49.96
N GLY A 218 -11.52 -31.73 -50.21
CA GLY A 218 -10.07 -32.00 -50.22
C GLY A 218 -9.72 -33.45 -49.88
N LEU A 219 -8.46 -33.81 -50.07
CA LEU A 219 -7.89 -35.10 -49.64
C LEU A 219 -6.95 -34.85 -48.46
N VAL A 220 -7.17 -35.54 -47.34
CA VAL A 220 -6.30 -35.48 -46.15
C VAL A 220 -5.76 -36.87 -45.86
N ARG A 221 -4.42 -37.00 -45.85
CA ARG A 221 -3.70 -38.27 -45.72
C ARG A 221 -2.90 -38.34 -44.43
N ASN A 222 -2.68 -39.56 -43.95
CA ASN A 222 -1.96 -39.87 -42.71
C ASN A 222 -2.51 -39.06 -41.52
N ILE A 223 -3.84 -38.93 -41.47
CA ILE A 223 -4.53 -38.17 -40.42
C ILE A 223 -4.36 -38.84 -39.05
N THR A 224 -4.30 -38.01 -38.02
CA THR A 224 -4.18 -38.41 -36.61
C THR A 224 -5.31 -37.79 -35.82
N VAL A 225 -5.37 -36.46 -35.73
CA VAL A 225 -6.52 -35.69 -35.26
C VAL A 225 -6.70 -34.48 -36.17
N GLY A 226 -7.95 -34.07 -36.42
CA GLY A 226 -8.25 -32.87 -37.17
C GLY A 226 -9.74 -32.51 -37.18
N ARG A 227 -10.08 -31.51 -37.99
CA ARG A 227 -11.42 -30.92 -38.04
C ARG A 227 -11.79 -30.55 -39.48
N ILE A 228 -13.06 -30.69 -39.84
CA ILE A 228 -13.68 -30.22 -41.08
C ILE A 228 -14.73 -29.16 -40.71
N VAL A 229 -14.82 -28.14 -41.54
CA VAL A 229 -15.86 -27.09 -41.46
C VAL A 229 -16.42 -26.79 -42.85
N SER A 230 -17.71 -26.47 -42.93
CA SER A 230 -18.31 -25.94 -44.15
C SER A 230 -17.73 -24.57 -44.51
N PRO A 231 -17.68 -24.20 -45.82
CA PRO A 231 -17.40 -22.83 -46.23
C PRO A 231 -18.32 -21.85 -45.51
N GLY A 232 -17.75 -20.80 -44.90
CA GLY A 232 -18.49 -19.80 -44.12
C GLY A 232 -18.49 -20.00 -42.60
N PHE A 233 -18.41 -21.25 -42.11
CA PHE A 233 -18.59 -21.60 -40.68
C PHE A 233 -17.71 -20.72 -39.76
N PRO A 234 -18.24 -20.21 -38.62
CA PRO A 234 -19.59 -20.39 -38.06
C PRO A 234 -20.67 -19.47 -38.65
N SER A 235 -20.32 -18.58 -39.59
CA SER A 235 -21.32 -17.88 -40.39
C SER A 235 -21.95 -18.82 -41.41
N ASN A 236 -23.12 -18.44 -41.94
CA ASN A 236 -23.85 -19.28 -42.86
C ASN A 236 -23.05 -19.67 -44.11
N TYR A 237 -23.25 -20.90 -44.60
CA TYR A 237 -22.68 -21.36 -45.87
C TYR A 237 -23.40 -20.74 -47.07
N SER A 238 -22.88 -21.02 -48.26
CA SER A 238 -23.45 -20.55 -49.53
C SER A 238 -24.31 -21.62 -50.21
N ASN A 239 -25.30 -21.16 -50.97
CA ASN A 239 -26.16 -21.97 -51.83
C ASN A 239 -25.33 -22.60 -52.97
N ASN A 240 -25.77 -23.76 -53.49
CA ASN A 240 -25.18 -24.53 -54.58
C ASN A 240 -23.73 -24.99 -54.33
N LEU A 241 -23.41 -25.38 -53.10
CA LEU A 241 -22.13 -26.02 -52.77
C LEU A 241 -22.20 -27.53 -52.99
N THR A 242 -21.06 -28.11 -53.36
CA THR A 242 -20.87 -29.55 -53.43
C THR A 242 -19.43 -29.84 -53.00
N CYS A 243 -19.28 -30.18 -51.72
CA CYS A 243 -17.98 -30.33 -51.07
C CYS A 243 -17.73 -31.81 -50.74
N HIS A 244 -16.62 -32.35 -51.23
CA HIS A 244 -16.22 -33.75 -51.00
C HIS A 244 -14.88 -33.80 -50.25
N TRP A 245 -14.88 -34.34 -49.03
CA TRP A 245 -13.66 -34.59 -48.26
C TRP A 245 -13.36 -36.09 -48.21
N LEU A 246 -12.14 -36.48 -48.57
CA LEU A 246 -11.64 -37.84 -48.42
C LEU A 246 -10.58 -37.87 -47.31
N LEU A 247 -10.87 -38.63 -46.27
CA LEU A 247 -10.02 -38.87 -45.12
C LEU A 247 -9.31 -40.23 -45.28
N GLU A 248 -7.98 -40.25 -45.10
CA GLU A 248 -7.14 -41.46 -45.22
C GLU A 248 -6.19 -41.58 -44.02
N ALA A 249 -6.51 -42.48 -43.09
CA ALA A 249 -5.72 -42.83 -41.92
C ALA A 249 -4.51 -43.72 -42.25
N PRO A 250 -3.48 -43.73 -41.39
CA PRO A 250 -2.40 -44.72 -41.40
C PRO A 250 -2.89 -46.19 -41.44
N GLU A 251 -2.04 -47.09 -41.91
CA GLU A 251 -2.39 -48.51 -42.00
C GLU A 251 -2.56 -49.13 -40.59
N GLY A 252 -3.59 -49.95 -40.42
CA GLY A 252 -3.95 -50.55 -39.13
C GLY A 252 -4.81 -49.66 -38.20
N GLN A 253 -5.10 -48.43 -38.60
CA GLN A 253 -5.97 -47.51 -37.85
C GLN A 253 -7.40 -47.46 -38.40
N ARG A 254 -8.37 -47.19 -37.51
CA ARG A 254 -9.77 -46.86 -37.83
C ARG A 254 -10.00 -45.37 -37.61
N LEU A 255 -11.13 -44.86 -38.11
CA LEU A 255 -11.54 -43.47 -37.92
C LEU A 255 -12.74 -43.37 -36.97
N HIS A 256 -12.66 -42.43 -36.02
CA HIS A 256 -13.80 -41.91 -35.27
C HIS A 256 -14.13 -40.50 -35.76
N ILE A 257 -15.42 -40.16 -35.78
CA ILE A 257 -15.95 -38.84 -36.12
C ILE A 257 -16.85 -38.37 -34.99
N HIS A 258 -16.62 -37.15 -34.50
CA HIS A 258 -17.47 -36.48 -33.52
C HIS A 258 -18.11 -35.22 -34.13
N PHE A 259 -19.40 -35.01 -33.85
CA PHE A 259 -20.17 -33.89 -34.38
C PHE A 259 -20.17 -32.69 -33.40
N GLU A 260 -19.33 -31.69 -33.66
CA GLU A 260 -19.32 -30.47 -32.82
C GLU A 260 -20.55 -29.58 -33.07
N LYS A 261 -20.99 -29.52 -34.33
CA LYS A 261 -22.24 -28.89 -34.79
C LYS A 261 -22.61 -29.38 -36.20
N VAL A 262 -23.87 -29.71 -36.42
CA VAL A 262 -24.46 -29.83 -37.77
C VAL A 262 -25.77 -29.08 -37.74
N ALA A 263 -25.91 -28.07 -38.59
CA ALA A 263 -27.13 -27.32 -38.79
C ALA A 263 -27.21 -26.96 -40.28
N LEU A 264 -28.13 -27.63 -40.97
CA LEU A 264 -28.43 -27.43 -42.39
C LEU A 264 -29.72 -26.59 -42.53
N ALA A 265 -30.17 -26.29 -43.74
CA ALA A 265 -31.52 -25.78 -43.97
C ALA A 265 -32.53 -26.93 -43.91
N GLU A 266 -33.80 -26.62 -43.64
CA GLU A 266 -34.88 -27.61 -43.63
C GLU A 266 -35.25 -28.10 -45.05
N ASP A 267 -34.93 -27.30 -46.08
CA ASP A 267 -35.15 -27.60 -47.49
C ASP A 267 -33.88 -28.18 -48.16
N ASP A 268 -33.92 -29.45 -48.53
CA ASP A 268 -33.01 -30.21 -49.43
C ASP A 268 -31.46 -30.12 -49.23
N ASP A 269 -30.96 -29.52 -48.15
CA ASP A 269 -29.53 -29.54 -47.79
C ASP A 269 -29.13 -30.87 -47.11
N ARG A 270 -28.03 -31.51 -47.55
CA ARG A 270 -27.66 -32.87 -47.10
C ARG A 270 -26.19 -33.05 -46.72
N LEU A 271 -25.96 -33.68 -45.57
CA LEU A 271 -24.67 -34.21 -45.12
C LEU A 271 -24.70 -35.74 -45.18
N LEU A 272 -23.72 -36.31 -45.88
CA LEU A 272 -23.64 -37.75 -46.14
C LEU A 272 -22.21 -38.27 -45.86
N ILE A 273 -22.10 -39.33 -45.07
CA ILE A 273 -20.83 -39.89 -44.59
C ILE A 273 -20.75 -41.38 -44.97
N LYS A 274 -19.65 -41.81 -45.59
CA LYS A 274 -19.49 -43.15 -46.20
C LYS A 274 -18.20 -43.86 -45.77
N ASN A 275 -18.30 -45.16 -45.48
CA ASN A 275 -17.26 -46.06 -44.97
C ASN A 275 -16.31 -46.53 -46.09
N GLY A 276 -15.59 -45.60 -46.74
CA GLY A 276 -14.64 -45.95 -47.80
C GLY A 276 -14.07 -44.74 -48.55
N ASN A 277 -13.53 -45.00 -49.74
CA ASN A 277 -12.81 -44.02 -50.56
C ASN A 277 -13.54 -43.56 -51.83
N SER A 278 -14.81 -43.96 -52.00
CA SER A 278 -15.59 -43.68 -53.20
C SER A 278 -17.05 -43.38 -52.88
N ILE A 279 -17.72 -42.69 -53.80
CA ILE A 279 -19.13 -42.28 -53.66
C ILE A 279 -20.11 -43.45 -53.49
N ASN A 280 -19.68 -44.67 -53.87
CA ASN A 280 -20.44 -45.93 -53.78
C ASN A 280 -20.13 -46.75 -52.50
N ALA A 281 -19.31 -46.23 -51.58
CA ALA A 281 -19.05 -46.90 -50.31
C ALA A 281 -20.30 -46.88 -49.40
N ALA A 282 -20.40 -47.86 -48.50
CA ALA A 282 -21.55 -48.00 -47.59
C ALA A 282 -21.73 -46.75 -46.73
N VAL A 283 -22.97 -46.27 -46.59
CA VAL A 283 -23.33 -45.11 -45.76
C VAL A 283 -23.14 -45.46 -44.27
N LEU A 284 -22.62 -44.49 -43.51
CA LEU A 284 -22.51 -44.50 -42.05
C LEU A 284 -23.52 -43.55 -41.40
N TYR A 285 -23.76 -42.40 -42.03
CA TYR A 285 -24.71 -41.39 -41.59
C TYR A 285 -25.20 -40.58 -42.78
N ASP A 286 -26.48 -40.20 -42.73
CA ASP A 286 -27.19 -39.44 -43.74
C ASP A 286 -28.22 -38.55 -43.06
N SER A 287 -28.11 -37.24 -43.23
CA SER A 287 -29.02 -36.28 -42.58
C SER A 287 -30.47 -36.35 -43.11
N TYR A 288 -30.72 -37.07 -44.22
CA TYR A 288 -32.08 -37.35 -44.70
C TYR A 288 -32.72 -38.58 -44.01
N GLU A 289 -31.93 -39.55 -43.58
CA GLU A 289 -32.44 -40.79 -42.95
C GLU A 289 -32.43 -40.72 -41.42
N VAL A 290 -31.62 -39.82 -40.84
CA VAL A 290 -31.42 -39.72 -39.38
C VAL A 290 -31.49 -38.25 -38.92
N GLU A 291 -32.65 -37.90 -38.33
CA GLU A 291 -32.99 -36.56 -37.80
C GLU A 291 -32.06 -36.10 -36.65
N TYR A 292 -31.55 -37.03 -35.84
CA TYR A 292 -30.72 -36.76 -34.67
C TYR A 292 -29.25 -37.13 -34.89
N LEU A 293 -28.33 -36.32 -34.38
CA LEU A 293 -26.90 -36.64 -34.39
C LEU A 293 -26.57 -37.70 -33.32
N PRO A 294 -25.83 -38.77 -33.65
CA PRO A 294 -25.31 -39.69 -32.65
C PRO A 294 -24.34 -39.00 -31.67
N ASN A 295 -24.65 -39.02 -30.37
CA ASN A 295 -23.81 -38.41 -29.32
C ASN A 295 -22.40 -39.03 -29.27
N GLU A 296 -22.32 -40.37 -29.35
CA GLU A 296 -21.09 -41.17 -29.46
C GLU A 296 -20.28 -40.89 -30.75
N GLY A 297 -20.86 -40.15 -31.71
CA GLY A 297 -20.28 -39.95 -33.03
C GLY A 297 -20.43 -41.15 -33.95
N LEU A 298 -19.45 -41.36 -34.84
CA LEU A 298 -19.45 -42.46 -35.83
C LEU A 298 -18.11 -43.20 -35.84
N LEU A 299 -18.19 -44.53 -35.88
CA LEU A 299 -17.03 -45.42 -36.01
C LEU A 299 -16.91 -46.01 -37.42
N SER A 300 -15.76 -45.80 -38.05
CA SER A 300 -15.41 -46.41 -39.33
C SER A 300 -14.86 -47.82 -39.15
N THR A 301 -15.19 -48.71 -40.10
CA THR A 301 -14.55 -50.04 -40.20
C THR A 301 -13.34 -50.03 -41.13
N SER A 302 -13.22 -48.96 -41.91
CA SER A 302 -12.17 -48.68 -42.90
C SER A 302 -11.11 -47.73 -42.32
N ARG A 303 -9.95 -47.66 -42.97
CA ARG A 303 -8.96 -46.57 -42.76
C ARG A 303 -9.26 -45.34 -43.62
N GLN A 304 -10.22 -45.45 -44.53
CA GLN A 304 -10.62 -44.41 -45.49
C GLN A 304 -12.10 -44.12 -45.33
N LEU A 305 -12.46 -42.83 -45.29
CA LEU A 305 -13.82 -42.35 -45.06
C LEU A 305 -14.09 -41.13 -45.96
N PHE A 306 -15.26 -41.12 -46.61
CA PHE A 306 -15.67 -40.10 -47.57
C PHE A 306 -16.85 -39.29 -47.02
N ILE A 307 -16.75 -37.96 -47.03
CA ILE A 307 -17.75 -37.02 -46.51
C ILE A 307 -18.19 -36.10 -47.64
N GLU A 308 -19.50 -35.91 -47.75
CA GLU A 308 -20.16 -35.23 -48.85
C GLU A 308 -21.19 -34.25 -48.27
N LEU A 309 -21.03 -32.95 -48.57
CA LEU A 309 -21.99 -31.90 -48.26
C LEU A 309 -22.51 -31.30 -49.57
N THR A 310 -23.81 -31.40 -49.80
CA THR A 310 -24.51 -30.80 -50.94
C THR A 310 -25.51 -29.76 -50.43
N THR A 311 -25.51 -28.57 -51.03
CA THR A 311 -26.48 -27.52 -50.67
C THR A 311 -27.28 -27.02 -51.87
N ASP A 312 -28.52 -26.63 -51.62
CA ASP A 312 -29.54 -26.29 -52.60
C ASP A 312 -29.40 -24.85 -53.17
N ALA A 313 -30.38 -24.37 -53.93
CA ALA A 313 -30.40 -23.00 -54.44
C ALA A 313 -30.96 -21.94 -53.46
N THR A 314 -31.55 -22.32 -52.32
CA THR A 314 -32.58 -21.55 -51.60
C THR A 314 -32.60 -21.72 -50.07
N GLY A 315 -31.54 -22.23 -49.44
CA GLY A 315 -31.39 -22.27 -47.99
C GLY A 315 -29.98 -21.88 -47.53
N THR A 316 -29.85 -21.34 -46.32
CA THR A 316 -28.54 -21.24 -45.64
C THR A 316 -28.71 -21.39 -44.13
N SER A 317 -27.82 -22.17 -43.51
CA SER A 317 -27.71 -22.34 -42.07
C SER A 317 -26.24 -22.27 -41.65
N THR A 318 -25.91 -22.43 -40.36
CA THR A 318 -24.51 -22.27 -39.89
C THR A 318 -23.57 -23.36 -40.41
N GLY A 319 -24.09 -24.52 -40.82
CA GLY A 319 -23.36 -25.57 -41.52
C GLY A 319 -22.82 -26.67 -40.62
N ILE A 320 -21.67 -27.21 -41.00
CA ILE A 320 -21.06 -28.39 -40.38
C ILE A 320 -19.73 -28.04 -39.71
N ALA A 321 -19.51 -28.60 -38.53
CA ALA A 321 -18.24 -28.65 -37.82
C ALA A 321 -18.07 -30.08 -37.27
N ILE A 322 -17.07 -30.78 -37.79
CA ILE A 322 -16.87 -32.22 -37.56
C ILE A 322 -15.42 -32.44 -37.14
N ARG A 323 -15.21 -32.99 -35.95
CA ARG A 323 -13.88 -33.45 -35.49
C ARG A 323 -13.68 -34.89 -35.96
N TYR A 324 -12.45 -35.23 -36.36
CA TYR A 324 -12.09 -36.60 -36.73
C TYR A 324 -10.79 -37.01 -36.04
N GLN A 325 -10.68 -38.31 -35.73
CA GLN A 325 -9.47 -38.93 -35.19
C GLN A 325 -9.22 -40.29 -35.85
N ALA A 326 -7.95 -40.61 -36.08
CA ALA A 326 -7.49 -41.96 -36.37
C ALA A 326 -6.91 -42.60 -35.11
N PHE A 327 -7.36 -43.82 -34.79
CA PHE A 327 -6.95 -44.57 -33.61
C PHE A 327 -6.56 -46.01 -33.99
N SER A 328 -5.61 -46.59 -33.26
CA SER A 328 -5.09 -47.94 -33.50
C SER A 328 -6.03 -49.02 -32.96
N ALA A 329 -6.12 -50.14 -33.67
CA ALA A 329 -6.72 -51.35 -33.13
C ALA A 329 -6.09 -51.72 -31.76
N GLY A 330 -6.91 -52.22 -30.82
CA GLY A 330 -6.47 -52.51 -29.45
C GLY A 330 -6.59 -51.33 -28.46
N HIS A 331 -7.13 -50.18 -28.90
CA HIS A 331 -7.33 -48.97 -28.08
C HIS A 331 -8.72 -48.40 -28.36
N CYS A 332 -9.29 -47.68 -27.40
CA CYS A 332 -10.47 -46.84 -27.62
C CYS A 332 -10.08 -45.53 -28.34
N TYR A 333 -11.06 -44.77 -28.80
CA TYR A 333 -10.84 -43.43 -29.35
C TYR A 333 -10.77 -42.39 -28.20
N GLU A 334 -10.10 -41.26 -28.42
CA GLU A 334 -9.99 -40.14 -27.47
C GLU A 334 -11.39 -39.53 -27.24
N PRO A 335 -11.91 -39.56 -26.00
CA PRO A 335 -13.20 -38.94 -25.69
C PRO A 335 -13.18 -37.44 -25.93
N PHE A 336 -14.36 -36.84 -26.08
CA PHE A 336 -14.47 -35.38 -26.22
C PHE A 336 -15.69 -34.82 -25.49
N VAL A 337 -15.43 -33.95 -24.53
CA VAL A 337 -16.43 -33.10 -23.87
C VAL A 337 -16.35 -31.69 -24.45
N LYS A 338 -17.50 -31.11 -24.80
CA LYS A 338 -17.64 -29.73 -25.30
C LYS A 338 -17.94 -28.81 -24.11
N TYR A 339 -17.14 -27.77 -23.90
CA TYR A 339 -17.21 -26.89 -22.72
C TYR A 339 -16.96 -27.65 -21.40
N GLY A 340 -15.87 -28.40 -21.37
CA GLY A 340 -15.39 -29.12 -20.21
C GLY A 340 -13.96 -29.64 -20.40
N ASN A 341 -13.44 -30.21 -19.33
CA ASN A 341 -12.12 -30.82 -19.25
C ASN A 341 -12.27 -32.31 -18.92
N MET A 342 -11.26 -33.09 -19.29
CA MET A 342 -11.20 -34.52 -18.99
C MET A 342 -9.84 -34.89 -18.40
N THR A 343 -9.82 -35.88 -17.52
CA THR A 343 -8.60 -36.48 -16.98
C THR A 343 -8.64 -37.98 -17.21
N SER A 344 -7.49 -38.59 -17.51
CA SER A 344 -7.37 -40.02 -17.81
C SER A 344 -6.34 -40.69 -16.93
N THR A 345 -6.61 -41.94 -16.58
CA THR A 345 -5.66 -42.86 -15.96
C THR A 345 -4.58 -43.34 -16.93
N ASP A 346 -4.87 -43.37 -18.24
CA ASP A 346 -3.95 -43.73 -19.31
C ASP A 346 -4.22 -42.91 -20.58
N ASN A 347 -3.29 -42.03 -20.94
CA ASN A 347 -3.36 -41.17 -22.12
C ASN A 347 -3.12 -41.93 -23.45
N THR A 348 -2.91 -43.25 -23.43
CA THR A 348 -2.91 -44.08 -24.64
C THR A 348 -4.27 -44.70 -24.95
N TRP A 349 -5.26 -44.56 -24.06
CA TRP A 349 -6.63 -45.08 -24.22
C TRP A 349 -6.68 -46.60 -24.42
N SER A 350 -5.79 -47.34 -23.74
CA SER A 350 -5.75 -48.80 -23.78
C SER A 350 -6.91 -49.43 -22.98
N VAL A 351 -7.13 -50.74 -23.15
CA VAL A 351 -8.22 -51.45 -22.46
C VAL A 351 -7.99 -51.45 -20.94
N GLY A 352 -8.98 -50.98 -20.18
CA GLY A 352 -8.87 -50.67 -18.75
C GLY A 352 -8.50 -49.22 -18.43
N ALA A 353 -8.34 -48.34 -19.44
CA ALA A 353 -8.23 -46.90 -19.22
C ALA A 353 -9.59 -46.34 -18.75
N VAL A 354 -9.58 -45.67 -17.59
CA VAL A 354 -10.71 -44.91 -17.03
C VAL A 354 -10.48 -43.41 -17.25
N VAL A 355 -11.54 -42.69 -17.62
CA VAL A 355 -11.57 -41.25 -17.92
C VAL A 355 -12.66 -40.58 -17.09
N GLU A 356 -12.35 -39.44 -16.48
CA GLU A 356 -13.25 -38.63 -15.63
C GLU A 356 -13.42 -37.22 -16.23
N PHE A 357 -14.66 -36.72 -16.25
CA PHE A 357 -15.04 -35.45 -16.90
C PHE A 357 -15.53 -34.40 -15.91
N ALA A 358 -15.22 -33.13 -16.18
CA ALA A 358 -15.77 -31.97 -15.47
C ALA A 358 -16.13 -30.85 -16.46
N CYS A 359 -17.28 -30.20 -16.27
CA CYS A 359 -17.70 -29.09 -17.12
C CYS A 359 -16.93 -27.79 -16.81
N ASP A 360 -16.83 -26.88 -17.78
CA ASP A 360 -16.27 -25.54 -17.57
C ASP A 360 -17.23 -24.67 -16.71
N PRO A 361 -16.74 -23.67 -15.96
CA PRO A 361 -17.59 -22.84 -15.09
C PRO A 361 -18.77 -22.19 -15.83
N GLY A 362 -19.99 -22.40 -15.32
CA GLY A 362 -21.25 -21.97 -15.93
C GLY A 362 -21.92 -23.01 -16.83
N TYR A 363 -21.27 -24.16 -17.08
CA TYR A 363 -21.85 -25.32 -17.73
C TYR A 363 -22.12 -26.44 -16.72
N THR A 364 -23.22 -27.17 -16.89
CA THR A 364 -23.57 -28.34 -16.08
C THR A 364 -23.72 -29.58 -16.97
N LEU A 365 -23.52 -30.76 -16.37
CA LEU A 365 -23.65 -32.05 -17.03
C LEU A 365 -25.13 -32.44 -17.10
N GLU A 366 -25.69 -32.55 -18.31
CA GLU A 366 -27.11 -32.88 -18.51
C GLU A 366 -27.32 -34.35 -18.94
N GLN A 367 -26.38 -34.92 -19.69
CA GLN A 367 -26.47 -36.25 -20.30
C GLN A 367 -25.10 -36.92 -20.30
N GLY A 368 -25.06 -38.25 -20.43
CA GLY A 368 -23.83 -39.06 -20.43
C GLY A 368 -23.27 -39.33 -19.03
N SER A 369 -22.10 -39.98 -18.96
CA SER A 369 -21.50 -40.42 -17.69
C SER A 369 -20.38 -39.49 -17.23
N VAL A 370 -20.23 -39.32 -15.91
CA VAL A 370 -19.09 -38.56 -15.32
C VAL A 370 -17.77 -39.33 -15.49
N THR A 371 -17.84 -40.66 -15.58
CA THR A 371 -16.68 -41.54 -15.67
C THR A 371 -16.92 -42.69 -16.66
N ILE A 372 -16.02 -42.90 -17.62
CA ILE A 372 -16.10 -44.00 -18.59
C ILE A 372 -14.83 -44.86 -18.58
N GLU A 373 -14.95 -46.13 -18.97
CA GLU A 373 -13.88 -47.13 -19.00
C GLU A 373 -13.82 -47.84 -20.37
N CYS A 374 -12.60 -48.03 -20.90
CA CYS A 374 -12.36 -48.70 -22.17
C CYS A 374 -12.43 -50.23 -22.00
N MET A 375 -13.51 -50.85 -22.47
CA MET A 375 -13.86 -52.26 -22.31
C MET A 375 -13.61 -53.09 -23.58
N ASP A 376 -13.74 -54.43 -23.48
CA ASP A 376 -13.53 -55.48 -24.51
C ASP A 376 -12.11 -55.57 -25.12
N PRO A 377 -11.29 -56.56 -24.71
CA PRO A 377 -9.96 -56.83 -25.29
C PRO A 377 -9.92 -57.18 -26.79
N ASN A 378 -11.04 -57.55 -27.42
CA ASN A 378 -11.10 -58.01 -28.82
C ASN A 378 -11.53 -56.89 -29.78
N ASN A 379 -12.45 -56.03 -29.35
CA ASN A 379 -12.86 -54.83 -30.08
C ASN A 379 -13.12 -53.69 -29.07
N PRO A 380 -12.08 -52.93 -28.69
CA PRO A 380 -12.19 -51.96 -27.60
C PRO A 380 -13.21 -50.86 -27.85
N GLN A 381 -14.10 -50.64 -26.88
CA GLN A 381 -15.17 -49.62 -26.89
C GLN A 381 -15.35 -49.04 -25.48
N TRP A 382 -15.82 -47.81 -25.37
CA TRP A 382 -16.24 -47.25 -24.08
C TRP A 382 -17.49 -47.97 -23.55
N ASN A 383 -17.61 -48.09 -22.23
CA ASN A 383 -18.75 -48.72 -21.56
C ASN A 383 -20.04 -47.89 -21.61
N GLU A 384 -19.90 -46.56 -21.58
CA GLU A 384 -20.96 -45.56 -21.52
C GLU A 384 -20.54 -44.33 -22.35
N THR A 385 -21.47 -43.41 -22.63
CA THR A 385 -21.25 -42.26 -23.52
C THR A 385 -20.61 -41.07 -22.79
N GLU A 386 -19.85 -40.26 -23.52
CA GLU A 386 -19.29 -39.00 -23.04
C GLU A 386 -20.38 -38.02 -22.57
N PRO A 387 -20.08 -37.15 -21.59
CA PRO A 387 -21.07 -36.23 -21.06
C PRO A 387 -21.25 -34.95 -21.90
N ALA A 388 -22.51 -34.50 -21.98
CA ALA A 388 -22.88 -33.23 -22.60
C ALA A 388 -22.97 -32.12 -21.55
N CYS A 389 -21.95 -31.25 -21.51
CA CYS A 389 -21.96 -30.02 -20.74
C CYS A 389 -22.78 -28.93 -21.46
N ARG A 390 -23.77 -28.33 -20.79
CA ARG A 390 -24.66 -27.29 -21.34
C ARG A 390 -24.89 -26.16 -20.34
N ALA A 391 -25.12 -24.96 -20.86
CA ALA A 391 -25.59 -23.82 -20.06
C ALA A 391 -27.11 -23.97 -19.84
N VAL A 392 -27.49 -24.42 -18.64
CA VAL A 392 -28.88 -24.75 -18.31
C VAL A 392 -29.70 -23.55 -17.86
N CYS A 393 -31.00 -23.61 -18.14
CA CYS A 393 -32.01 -22.68 -17.63
C CYS A 393 -32.32 -23.01 -16.17
N SER A 394 -31.95 -22.10 -15.25
CA SER A 394 -32.11 -22.19 -13.79
C SER A 394 -31.08 -23.07 -13.04
N GLY A 395 -30.92 -22.81 -11.74
CA GLY A 395 -30.09 -23.61 -10.83
C GLY A 395 -29.76 -22.89 -9.50
N GLU A 396 -29.27 -23.63 -8.52
CA GLU A 396 -28.72 -23.08 -7.26
C GLU A 396 -27.20 -23.23 -7.27
N ILE A 397 -26.47 -22.17 -6.88
CA ILE A 397 -25.01 -22.10 -6.94
C ILE A 397 -24.47 -21.64 -5.58
N THR A 398 -23.54 -22.40 -5.00
CA THR A 398 -22.96 -22.15 -3.66
C THR A 398 -21.45 -21.90 -3.67
N ASP A 399 -20.87 -21.72 -4.86
CA ASP A 399 -19.44 -21.42 -5.04
C ASP A 399 -19.10 -19.97 -4.62
N SER A 400 -17.87 -19.75 -4.16
CA SER A 400 -17.37 -18.40 -3.84
C SER A 400 -17.12 -17.52 -5.09
N ALA A 401 -16.94 -18.13 -6.26
CA ALA A 401 -16.87 -17.43 -7.54
C ALA A 401 -17.24 -18.36 -8.70
N GLY A 402 -17.83 -17.81 -9.75
CA GLY A 402 -18.28 -18.60 -10.91
C GLY A 402 -18.85 -17.75 -12.03
N VAL A 403 -19.65 -18.38 -12.90
CA VAL A 403 -20.24 -17.75 -14.08
C VAL A 403 -21.69 -18.21 -14.23
N VAL A 404 -22.60 -17.27 -14.47
CA VAL A 404 -23.95 -17.54 -14.97
C VAL A 404 -24.01 -17.14 -16.44
N LEU A 405 -24.46 -18.08 -17.27
CA LEU A 405 -24.57 -17.96 -18.72
C LEU A 405 -26.04 -17.93 -19.13
N SER A 406 -26.37 -17.32 -20.26
CA SER A 406 -27.69 -17.51 -20.85
C SER A 406 -27.88 -18.97 -21.29
N PRO A 407 -29.13 -19.49 -21.33
CA PRO A 407 -29.40 -20.82 -21.84
C PRO A 407 -28.76 -21.06 -23.20
N ASN A 408 -28.23 -22.27 -23.42
CA ASN A 408 -27.53 -22.70 -24.65
C ASN A 408 -26.23 -21.94 -25.00
N TRP A 409 -25.71 -21.03 -24.17
CA TRP A 409 -24.50 -20.23 -24.47
C TRP A 409 -23.32 -21.09 -24.98
N PRO A 410 -22.59 -20.66 -26.03
CA PRO A 410 -22.66 -19.39 -26.76
C PRO A 410 -23.69 -19.37 -27.91
N GLU A 411 -24.58 -20.35 -27.97
CA GLU A 411 -25.69 -20.37 -28.93
C GLU A 411 -26.86 -19.52 -28.39
N SER A 412 -27.85 -19.24 -29.24
CA SER A 412 -29.01 -18.42 -28.84
C SER A 412 -29.89 -19.16 -27.83
N TYR A 413 -30.40 -18.41 -26.85
CA TYR A 413 -31.45 -18.86 -25.93
C TYR A 413 -32.79 -19.04 -26.68
N ASP A 414 -33.68 -19.86 -26.12
CA ASP A 414 -34.98 -20.14 -26.73
C ASP A 414 -36.03 -19.09 -26.34
N LYS A 415 -37.11 -19.01 -27.12
CA LYS A 415 -38.24 -18.10 -26.89
C LYS A 415 -39.17 -18.60 -25.78
N GLY A 416 -39.71 -17.70 -24.95
CA GLY A 416 -40.66 -18.07 -23.89
C GLY A 416 -40.03 -18.83 -22.72
N GLN A 417 -38.71 -18.69 -22.51
CA GLN A 417 -38.01 -19.22 -21.34
C GLN A 417 -38.22 -18.27 -20.14
N ASP A 418 -38.35 -18.86 -18.95
CA ASP A 418 -38.27 -18.17 -17.65
C ASP A 418 -37.29 -18.96 -16.78
N CYS A 419 -36.09 -18.41 -16.57
CA CYS A 419 -34.96 -19.08 -15.95
C CYS A 419 -34.53 -18.34 -14.67
N ILE A 420 -34.33 -19.07 -13.57
CA ILE A 420 -34.04 -18.49 -12.25
C ILE A 420 -32.77 -19.13 -11.68
N TRP A 421 -31.71 -18.35 -11.48
CA TRP A 421 -30.49 -18.79 -10.80
C TRP A 421 -30.38 -18.12 -9.43
N GLY A 422 -30.34 -18.91 -8.36
CA GLY A 422 -30.02 -18.45 -7.01
C GLY A 422 -28.54 -18.66 -6.72
N ILE A 423 -27.85 -17.64 -6.21
CA ILE A 423 -26.43 -17.73 -5.82
C ILE A 423 -26.31 -17.35 -4.34
N HIS A 424 -25.64 -18.19 -3.56
CA HIS A 424 -25.43 -18.03 -2.13
C HIS A 424 -23.93 -18.16 -1.80
N VAL A 425 -23.36 -17.17 -1.10
CA VAL A 425 -21.99 -17.24 -0.54
C VAL A 425 -22.04 -17.19 0.99
N GLU A 426 -20.88 -17.29 1.66
CA GLU A 426 -20.79 -17.17 3.13
C GLU A 426 -21.53 -15.94 3.69
N GLU A 427 -22.28 -16.09 4.79
CA GLU A 427 -23.20 -15.08 5.34
C GLU A 427 -22.55 -13.69 5.57
N ASP A 428 -21.27 -13.65 5.97
CA ASP A 428 -20.50 -12.42 6.23
C ASP A 428 -20.00 -11.72 4.95
N LYS A 429 -20.24 -12.29 3.77
CA LYS A 429 -19.82 -11.76 2.47
C LYS A 429 -20.99 -11.07 1.75
N ARG A 430 -20.69 -10.58 0.54
CA ARG A 430 -21.64 -10.16 -0.50
C ARG A 430 -21.09 -10.58 -1.86
N ILE A 431 -21.88 -10.43 -2.91
CA ILE A 431 -21.51 -10.83 -4.27
C ILE A 431 -21.29 -9.58 -5.14
N MET A 432 -20.17 -9.53 -5.85
CA MET A 432 -19.95 -8.65 -6.99
C MET A 432 -20.33 -9.40 -8.27
N LEU A 433 -21.27 -8.85 -9.03
CA LEU A 433 -21.62 -9.31 -10.36
C LEU A 433 -20.88 -8.46 -11.40
N ASP A 434 -20.18 -9.10 -12.34
CA ASP A 434 -19.47 -8.50 -13.46
C ASP A 434 -20.11 -9.00 -14.76
N ILE A 435 -21.07 -8.21 -15.26
CA ILE A 435 -21.82 -8.51 -16.49
C ILE A 435 -20.90 -8.14 -17.66
N GLN A 436 -20.16 -9.12 -18.18
CA GLN A 436 -19.17 -8.90 -19.24
C GLN A 436 -19.83 -8.76 -20.61
N VAL A 437 -20.84 -9.57 -20.89
CA VAL A 437 -21.66 -9.52 -22.10
C VAL A 437 -23.12 -9.39 -21.69
N LEU A 438 -23.83 -8.42 -22.29
CA LEU A 438 -25.27 -8.37 -22.30
C LEU A 438 -25.73 -7.96 -23.71
N ASN A 439 -26.33 -8.90 -24.42
CA ASN A 439 -26.89 -8.72 -25.76
C ASN A 439 -28.12 -9.61 -25.89
N ILE A 440 -29.22 -9.20 -25.27
CA ILE A 440 -30.52 -9.87 -25.36
C ILE A 440 -31.49 -9.05 -26.21
N GLY A 441 -32.66 -9.60 -26.54
CA GLY A 441 -33.69 -8.90 -27.27
C GLY A 441 -34.23 -7.69 -26.50
N LYS A 442 -34.88 -6.76 -27.21
CA LYS A 442 -35.42 -5.53 -26.59
C LYS A 442 -36.67 -5.78 -25.74
N ASN A 443 -37.33 -6.92 -25.93
CA ASN A 443 -38.48 -7.38 -25.16
C ASN A 443 -38.06 -8.38 -24.06
N ASP A 444 -36.84 -8.92 -24.14
CA ASP A 444 -36.29 -9.89 -23.19
C ASP A 444 -35.73 -9.15 -21.97
N LEU A 445 -35.85 -9.77 -20.79
CA LEU A 445 -35.64 -9.12 -19.50
C LEU A 445 -34.71 -9.96 -18.63
N LEU A 446 -33.55 -9.41 -18.27
CA LEU A 446 -32.64 -9.95 -17.27
C LEU A 446 -32.73 -9.08 -16.00
N THR A 447 -33.14 -9.70 -14.90
CA THR A 447 -33.50 -9.03 -13.64
C THR A 447 -32.67 -9.59 -12.48
N PHE A 448 -32.16 -8.71 -11.62
CA PHE A 448 -31.28 -9.05 -10.50
C PHE A 448 -31.91 -8.61 -9.16
N TYR A 449 -32.00 -9.55 -8.22
CA TYR A 449 -32.67 -9.41 -6.92
C TYR A 449 -31.66 -9.55 -5.76
N ASP A 450 -31.62 -8.54 -4.88
CA ASP A 450 -30.73 -8.40 -3.72
C ASP A 450 -31.22 -9.26 -2.55
N GLY A 451 -31.16 -10.59 -2.72
CA GLY A 451 -31.63 -11.61 -1.79
C GLY A 451 -31.82 -12.97 -2.47
N ASP A 452 -32.30 -13.94 -1.69
CA ASP A 452 -32.63 -15.30 -2.09
C ASP A 452 -33.90 -15.38 -2.97
N ASP A 453 -34.91 -14.58 -2.66
CA ASP A 453 -36.24 -14.71 -3.23
C ASP A 453 -36.54 -13.69 -4.35
N LEU A 454 -37.43 -14.02 -5.30
CA LEU A 454 -37.93 -13.08 -6.32
C LEU A 454 -38.75 -11.91 -5.74
N THR A 455 -38.98 -11.90 -4.43
CA THR A 455 -39.61 -10.79 -3.70
C THR A 455 -38.60 -9.78 -3.14
N ALA A 456 -37.30 -10.08 -3.23
CA ALA A 456 -36.22 -9.24 -2.70
C ALA A 456 -36.03 -7.94 -3.51
N LYS A 457 -35.17 -7.06 -3.00
CA LYS A 457 -34.96 -5.71 -3.54
C LYS A 457 -34.29 -5.77 -4.92
N LEU A 458 -34.92 -5.20 -5.94
CA LEU A 458 -34.32 -5.10 -7.28
C LEU A 458 -33.00 -4.31 -7.27
N LEU A 459 -31.91 -4.94 -7.71
CA LEU A 459 -30.64 -4.27 -8.05
C LEU A 459 -30.74 -3.60 -9.43
N GLY A 460 -31.45 -4.23 -10.35
CA GLY A 460 -31.68 -3.70 -11.70
C GLY A 460 -32.37 -4.69 -12.62
N GLN A 461 -33.00 -4.16 -13.66
CA GLN A 461 -33.62 -4.90 -14.74
C GLN A 461 -33.11 -4.33 -16.07
N TYR A 462 -32.75 -5.20 -17.00
CA TYR A 462 -32.11 -4.82 -18.25
C TYR A 462 -32.68 -5.61 -19.43
N GLY A 463 -32.74 -4.98 -20.60
CA GLY A 463 -33.11 -5.58 -21.88
C GLY A 463 -32.32 -4.92 -23.01
N GLY A 464 -32.27 -5.55 -24.18
CA GLY A 464 -31.41 -5.12 -25.29
C GLY A 464 -29.92 -5.44 -25.06
N SER A 465 -29.05 -4.68 -25.74
CA SER A 465 -27.59 -4.79 -25.58
C SER A 465 -26.99 -3.62 -24.81
N LYS A 466 -25.99 -3.91 -23.98
CA LYS A 466 -25.34 -2.95 -23.08
C LYS A 466 -23.85 -3.30 -22.93
N SER A 467 -23.00 -2.28 -22.81
CA SER A 467 -21.57 -2.44 -22.50
C SER A 467 -21.36 -3.01 -21.09
N ARG A 468 -20.23 -3.70 -20.87
CA ARG A 468 -19.84 -4.29 -19.58
C ARG A 468 -20.06 -3.35 -18.41
N PHE A 469 -20.70 -3.86 -17.36
CA PHE A 469 -20.97 -3.12 -16.12
C PHE A 469 -20.95 -4.06 -14.91
N LYS A 470 -20.87 -3.48 -13.71
CA LYS A 470 -20.85 -4.22 -12.44
C LYS A 470 -22.02 -3.86 -11.56
N LEU A 471 -22.45 -4.83 -10.75
CA LEU A 471 -23.39 -4.66 -9.63
C LEU A 471 -22.76 -5.25 -8.36
N TYR A 472 -23.25 -4.81 -7.20
CA TYR A 472 -22.87 -5.35 -5.90
C TYR A 472 -24.14 -5.55 -5.07
N THR A 473 -24.24 -6.69 -4.40
CA THR A 473 -25.34 -6.99 -3.46
C THR A 473 -25.08 -6.32 -2.11
N SER A 474 -26.12 -6.29 -1.27
CA SER A 474 -26.05 -6.03 0.17
C SER A 474 -26.23 -7.31 1.00
N THR A 475 -26.74 -8.39 0.41
CA THR A 475 -26.87 -9.74 0.97
C THR A 475 -25.74 -10.68 0.49
N ALA A 476 -25.58 -11.82 1.18
CA ALA A 476 -24.76 -12.93 0.69
C ALA A 476 -25.47 -13.71 -0.44
N ASP A 477 -26.79 -13.54 -0.54
CA ASP A 477 -27.67 -14.16 -1.52
C ASP A 477 -27.97 -13.20 -2.67
N VAL A 478 -28.07 -13.72 -3.90
CA VAL A 478 -28.59 -12.98 -5.06
C VAL A 478 -29.30 -13.91 -6.03
N THR A 479 -30.50 -13.53 -6.43
CA THR A 479 -31.29 -14.27 -7.42
C THR A 479 -31.38 -13.51 -8.73
N ILE A 480 -31.19 -14.24 -9.83
CA ILE A 480 -31.12 -13.74 -11.19
C ILE A 480 -32.25 -14.39 -11.99
N GLN A 481 -33.15 -13.59 -12.56
CA GLN A 481 -34.23 -14.07 -13.42
C GLN A 481 -34.05 -13.60 -14.86
N PHE A 482 -34.14 -14.51 -15.82
CA PHE A 482 -34.16 -14.21 -17.25
C PHE A 482 -35.48 -14.66 -17.88
N GLN A 483 -36.16 -13.73 -18.55
CA GLN A 483 -37.41 -13.97 -19.27
C GLN A 483 -37.27 -13.58 -20.75
N SER A 484 -37.59 -14.49 -21.67
CA SER A 484 -37.57 -14.24 -23.12
C SER A 484 -38.97 -14.18 -23.73
N ASP A 485 -39.19 -13.24 -24.64
CA ASP A 485 -40.51 -12.98 -25.26
C ASP A 485 -40.90 -14.08 -26.26
N PRO A 486 -42.00 -14.83 -26.04
CA PRO A 486 -42.45 -15.88 -26.95
C PRO A 486 -42.90 -15.37 -28.33
N ALA A 487 -43.13 -14.07 -28.49
CA ALA A 487 -43.60 -13.44 -29.73
C ALA A 487 -42.49 -12.78 -30.57
N THR A 488 -41.23 -12.76 -30.11
CA THR A 488 -40.13 -12.14 -30.88
C THR A 488 -39.68 -13.02 -32.05
N ASN A 489 -39.47 -12.40 -33.23
CA ASN A 489 -39.07 -13.08 -34.46
C ASN A 489 -37.62 -13.61 -34.41
N VAL A 490 -37.42 -14.80 -34.98
CA VAL A 490 -36.18 -15.61 -34.90
C VAL A 490 -34.91 -14.89 -35.35
N TYR A 491 -35.01 -13.96 -36.29
CA TYR A 491 -33.88 -13.22 -36.88
C TYR A 491 -33.32 -12.09 -35.98
N GLY A 492 -33.74 -12.01 -34.71
CA GLY A 492 -33.48 -10.87 -33.83
C GLY A 492 -32.84 -11.16 -32.47
N TYR A 493 -32.52 -12.42 -32.15
CA TYR A 493 -31.87 -12.76 -30.87
C TYR A 493 -30.45 -12.21 -30.84
N GLY A 494 -30.12 -11.53 -29.73
CA GLY A 494 -28.76 -11.11 -29.47
C GLY A 494 -27.92 -12.26 -28.92
N ASN A 495 -26.60 -12.04 -28.88
CA ASN A 495 -25.63 -12.99 -28.32
C ASN A 495 -25.70 -12.98 -26.77
N GLY A 496 -26.80 -13.51 -26.22
CA GLY A 496 -27.00 -13.91 -24.83
C GLY A 496 -26.52 -12.95 -23.73
N PHE A 497 -26.08 -13.53 -22.62
CA PHE A 497 -25.40 -12.82 -21.54
C PHE A 497 -24.36 -13.71 -20.85
N VAL A 498 -23.37 -13.05 -20.25
CA VAL A 498 -22.31 -13.68 -19.43
C VAL A 498 -22.11 -12.82 -18.19
N VAL A 499 -22.45 -13.38 -17.03
CA VAL A 499 -22.30 -12.75 -15.72
C VAL A 499 -21.26 -13.54 -14.92
N HIS A 500 -20.08 -12.98 -14.72
CA HIS A 500 -19.16 -13.52 -13.72
C HIS A 500 -19.60 -13.05 -12.34
N PHE A 501 -19.51 -13.89 -11.32
CA PHE A 501 -19.78 -13.51 -9.94
C PHE A 501 -18.59 -13.88 -9.05
N PHE A 502 -18.36 -13.07 -8.01
CA PHE A 502 -17.27 -13.25 -7.06
C PHE A 502 -17.72 -12.78 -5.67
N GLU A 503 -17.34 -13.52 -4.63
CA GLU A 503 -17.43 -13.03 -3.25
C GLU A 503 -16.59 -11.77 -3.04
N VAL A 504 -17.10 -10.84 -2.23
CA VAL A 504 -16.44 -9.62 -1.80
C VAL A 504 -16.85 -9.34 -0.35
N ALA A 505 -15.97 -8.75 0.45
CA ALA A 505 -16.34 -8.25 1.79
C ALA A 505 -17.51 -7.24 1.71
N ARG A 506 -18.40 -7.26 2.71
CA ARG A 506 -19.53 -6.34 2.84
C ARG A 506 -19.08 -4.87 2.78
N ASN A 507 -19.92 -3.99 2.25
CA ASN A 507 -19.49 -2.63 1.86
C ASN A 507 -19.18 -1.69 3.04
N ASP A 508 -19.42 -2.14 4.26
CA ASP A 508 -19.33 -1.34 5.49
C ASP A 508 -17.89 -1.14 5.98
N THR A 509 -16.91 -1.77 5.30
CA THR A 509 -15.47 -1.71 5.60
C THR A 509 -14.71 -0.68 4.76
N CYS A 510 -13.87 0.13 5.41
CA CYS A 510 -12.90 1.01 4.75
C CYS A 510 -11.77 0.22 4.05
N PRO A 511 -11.10 0.79 3.01
CA PRO A 511 -9.98 0.14 2.32
C PRO A 511 -8.84 -0.25 3.27
N GLU A 512 -8.20 -1.41 3.07
CA GLU A 512 -7.08 -1.80 3.93
C GLU A 512 -5.87 -0.86 3.75
N LEU A 513 -5.31 -0.42 4.88
CA LEU A 513 -4.10 0.37 4.94
C LEU A 513 -2.83 -0.53 5.04
N PRO A 514 -1.76 -0.24 4.27
CA PRO A 514 -0.51 -1.00 4.32
C PRO A 514 0.26 -0.81 5.63
N GLU A 515 1.21 -1.71 5.89
CA GLU A 515 2.16 -1.55 7.00
C GLU A 515 3.18 -0.43 6.73
N ILE A 516 3.59 0.28 7.79
CA ILE A 516 4.52 1.42 7.68
C ILE A 516 5.96 1.03 8.04
N SER A 517 6.93 1.53 7.29
CA SER A 517 8.34 1.24 7.53
C SER A 517 8.80 1.76 8.90
N ASN A 518 9.45 0.90 9.68
CA ASN A 518 9.90 1.17 11.05
C ASN A 518 8.75 1.37 12.08
N GLY A 519 7.56 0.84 11.83
CA GLY A 519 6.47 0.76 12.80
C GLY A 519 5.60 -0.49 12.66
N TRP A 520 4.44 -0.47 13.32
CA TRP A 520 3.36 -1.45 13.22
C TRP A 520 1.99 -0.75 13.35
N LYS A 521 0.93 -1.45 12.91
CA LYS A 521 -0.48 -1.04 13.07
C LYS A 521 -1.20 -1.94 14.09
N SER A 522 -2.19 -1.40 14.79
CA SER A 522 -3.15 -2.18 15.60
C SER A 522 -4.56 -1.62 15.41
N THR A 523 -5.51 -2.50 15.09
CA THR A 523 -6.92 -2.15 14.85
C THR A 523 -7.76 -2.31 16.12
N SER A 524 -8.86 -1.55 16.24
CA SER A 524 -9.81 -1.71 17.36
C SER A 524 -10.76 -2.89 17.19
N HIS A 525 -10.97 -3.35 15.94
CA HIS A 525 -11.78 -4.52 15.57
C HIS A 525 -11.03 -5.36 14.52
N PRO A 526 -11.40 -6.65 14.32
CA PRO A 526 -10.81 -7.48 13.27
C PRO A 526 -11.15 -6.95 11.86
N GLU A 527 -12.37 -6.45 11.68
CA GLU A 527 -12.87 -5.90 10.43
C GLU A 527 -12.77 -4.37 10.44
N LEU A 528 -12.50 -3.78 9.26
CA LEU A 528 -12.27 -2.33 9.12
C LEU A 528 -13.56 -1.53 8.97
N VAL A 529 -14.62 -1.90 9.71
CA VAL A 529 -15.97 -1.32 9.61
C VAL A 529 -16.02 0.14 10.06
N GLN A 530 -17.07 0.88 9.66
CA GLN A 530 -17.33 2.26 10.09
C GLN A 530 -17.08 2.47 11.60
N GLY A 531 -16.32 3.50 11.95
CA GLY A 531 -15.94 3.82 13.34
C GLY A 531 -14.76 3.01 13.89
N THR A 532 -14.23 2.02 13.15
CA THR A 532 -13.00 1.32 13.51
C THR A 532 -11.81 2.27 13.48
N VAL A 533 -10.94 2.14 14.48
CA VAL A 533 -9.75 2.98 14.66
C VAL A 533 -8.50 2.14 14.47
N VAL A 534 -7.60 2.60 13.61
CA VAL A 534 -6.27 2.05 13.38
C VAL A 534 -5.26 2.95 14.08
N THR A 535 -4.50 2.38 15.01
CA THR A 535 -3.42 3.07 15.72
C THR A 535 -2.07 2.66 15.13
N TYR A 536 -1.22 3.63 14.82
CA TYR A 536 0.14 3.41 14.31
C TYR A 536 1.19 3.71 15.39
N GLN A 537 2.18 2.83 15.52
CA GLN A 537 3.23 2.93 16.53
C GLN A 537 4.60 2.64 15.90
N CYS A 538 5.64 3.37 16.31
CA CYS A 538 6.99 3.25 15.74
C CYS A 538 7.93 2.42 16.64
N TYR A 539 8.90 1.73 16.04
CA TYR A 539 9.94 1.02 16.79
C TYR A 539 10.86 1.99 17.57
N PRO A 540 11.46 1.55 18.69
CA PRO A 540 12.31 2.40 19.53
C PRO A 540 13.41 3.15 18.77
N GLY A 541 13.44 4.48 18.94
CA GLY A 541 14.33 5.39 18.22
C GLY A 541 13.66 6.19 17.10
N TYR A 542 12.40 5.86 16.78
CA TYR A 542 11.57 6.57 15.80
C TYR A 542 10.34 7.21 16.49
N GLN A 543 9.78 8.24 15.86
CA GLN A 543 8.58 8.96 16.28
C GLN A 543 7.56 9.00 15.13
N VAL A 544 6.27 9.00 15.46
CA VAL A 544 5.20 9.16 14.46
C VAL A 544 5.21 10.61 13.94
N VAL A 545 5.10 10.77 12.63
CA VAL A 545 4.94 12.04 11.92
C VAL A 545 3.70 11.92 11.03
N GLY A 546 2.68 12.73 11.31
CA GLY A 546 1.32 12.55 10.78
C GLY A 546 0.34 12.13 11.88
N SER A 547 -0.82 11.61 11.49
CA SER A 547 -1.86 11.16 12.43
C SER A 547 -1.56 9.75 12.96
N GLU A 548 -1.26 9.62 14.26
CA GLU A 548 -1.07 8.31 14.92
C GLU A 548 -2.35 7.46 14.99
N LEU A 549 -3.52 8.06 14.77
CA LEU A 549 -4.83 7.45 14.79
C LEU A 549 -5.57 7.79 13.49
N LEU A 550 -6.02 6.77 12.77
CA LEU A 550 -6.90 6.91 11.60
C LEU A 550 -8.23 6.18 11.88
N MET A 551 -9.35 6.85 11.62
CA MET A 551 -10.70 6.34 11.85
C MET A 551 -11.43 6.11 10.52
N CYS A 552 -12.14 5.00 10.40
CA CYS A 552 -13.02 4.72 9.27
C CYS A 552 -14.29 5.60 9.36
N GLN A 553 -14.48 6.50 8.41
CA GLN A 553 -15.54 7.51 8.41
C GLN A 553 -16.85 6.99 7.80
N TRP A 554 -17.92 7.77 7.91
CA TRP A 554 -19.26 7.44 7.40
C TRP A 554 -19.36 7.42 5.87
N ASP A 555 -18.36 7.95 5.17
CA ASP A 555 -18.21 7.93 3.71
C ASP A 555 -17.25 6.80 3.23
N LEU A 556 -16.87 5.89 4.14
CA LEU A 556 -15.93 4.79 3.93
C LEU A 556 -14.50 5.23 3.58
N THR A 557 -14.13 6.47 3.89
CA THR A 557 -12.76 6.98 3.81
C THR A 557 -12.06 6.93 5.17
N TRP A 558 -10.72 6.99 5.16
CA TRP A 558 -9.94 7.20 6.37
C TRP A 558 -9.84 8.69 6.71
N SER A 559 -9.86 9.01 8.00
CA SER A 559 -9.81 10.38 8.53
C SER A 559 -8.50 11.15 8.30
N GLY A 560 -7.61 10.69 7.41
CA GLY A 560 -6.32 11.31 7.10
C GLY A 560 -5.36 10.37 6.38
N ASP A 561 -4.23 10.92 5.93
CA ASP A 561 -3.16 10.19 5.24
C ASP A 561 -2.35 9.26 6.17
N LEU A 562 -1.65 8.30 5.57
CA LEU A 562 -0.76 7.37 6.27
C LEU A 562 0.37 8.09 7.02
N PRO A 563 0.59 7.83 8.32
CA PRO A 563 1.69 8.40 9.08
C PRO A 563 3.04 7.75 8.75
N SER A 564 4.12 8.49 8.96
CA SER A 564 5.51 8.04 8.77
C SER A 564 6.24 7.89 10.10
N CYS A 565 7.17 6.94 10.20
CA CYS A 565 8.06 6.78 11.36
C CYS A 565 9.44 7.41 11.07
N GLU A 566 9.68 8.61 11.59
CA GLU A 566 10.96 9.33 11.43
C GLU A 566 11.89 9.13 12.62
N ARG A 567 13.21 9.10 12.39
CA ARG A 567 14.20 8.83 13.43
C ARG A 567 14.46 10.06 14.31
N VAL A 568 14.38 9.90 15.64
CA VAL A 568 14.59 10.99 16.61
C VAL A 568 16.07 11.36 16.70
N VAL A 569 16.45 12.56 16.23
CA VAL A 569 17.84 13.04 16.15
C VAL A 569 18.23 14.10 17.21
N SER A 570 17.27 14.59 17.99
CA SER A 570 17.47 15.64 19.01
C SER A 570 16.74 15.33 20.31
N CYS A 571 17.29 15.78 21.44
CA CYS A 571 16.60 15.76 22.72
C CYS A 571 15.46 16.80 22.77
N THR A 572 14.43 16.54 23.58
CA THR A 572 13.40 17.53 23.94
C THR A 572 13.97 18.64 24.83
N ASP A 573 13.35 19.84 24.90
CA ASP A 573 13.79 20.89 25.84
C ASP A 573 13.50 20.48 27.30
N PRO A 574 14.49 20.44 28.22
CA PRO A 574 14.23 20.18 29.66
C PRO A 574 13.34 21.23 30.34
N GLY A 575 13.23 22.43 29.76
CA GLY A 575 12.52 23.57 30.33
C GLY A 575 13.41 24.53 31.13
N LYS A 576 12.77 25.31 32.01
CA LYS A 576 13.39 26.38 32.79
C LYS A 576 13.30 26.05 34.28
N VAL A 577 14.37 26.33 35.02
CA VAL A 577 14.42 26.20 36.49
C VAL A 577 14.16 27.57 37.10
N GLU A 578 13.23 27.67 38.06
CA GLU A 578 12.93 28.94 38.73
C GLU A 578 14.14 29.50 39.47
N HIS A 579 14.16 30.82 39.65
CA HIS A 579 15.26 31.55 40.30
C HIS A 579 16.64 31.27 39.69
N SER A 580 16.69 30.95 38.38
CA SER A 580 17.91 30.68 37.62
C SER A 580 17.91 31.32 36.23
N ARG A 581 19.09 31.40 35.61
CA ARG A 581 19.26 31.61 34.16
C ARG A 581 19.83 30.34 33.51
N ARG A 582 19.42 30.05 32.28
CA ARG A 582 20.00 28.97 31.46
C ARG A 582 20.86 29.53 30.34
N VAL A 583 22.04 28.95 30.12
CA VAL A 583 22.96 29.25 29.01
C VAL A 583 22.95 28.05 28.07
N LEU A 584 22.84 28.32 26.76
CA LEU A 584 22.73 27.31 25.70
C LEU A 584 23.99 27.33 24.84
N SER A 585 24.52 26.15 24.51
CA SER A 585 25.70 26.04 23.61
C SER A 585 25.36 26.05 22.11
N GLY A 586 24.08 26.18 21.75
CA GLY A 586 23.59 26.19 20.36
C GLY A 586 22.08 26.42 20.28
N THR A 587 21.55 26.59 19.08
CA THR A 587 20.12 26.86 18.83
C THR A 587 19.23 25.60 18.82
N HIS A 588 19.82 24.41 18.61
CA HIS A 588 19.09 23.14 18.54
C HIS A 588 19.63 22.12 19.54
N PHE A 589 18.74 21.27 20.07
CA PHE A 589 19.04 20.27 21.10
C PHE A 589 19.55 18.94 20.50
N THR A 590 20.42 19.01 19.51
CA THR A 590 21.06 17.82 18.89
C THR A 590 22.01 17.11 19.87
N VAL A 591 22.38 15.87 19.54
CA VAL A 591 23.36 15.09 20.32
C VAL A 591 24.68 15.85 20.43
N GLY A 592 25.15 16.09 21.65
CA GLY A 592 26.31 16.92 21.97
C GLY A 592 25.94 18.29 22.58
N SER A 593 24.73 18.82 22.34
CA SER A 593 24.31 20.11 22.88
C SER A 593 24.25 20.11 24.41
N THR A 594 24.72 21.20 25.02
CA THR A 594 24.75 21.40 26.48
C THR A 594 23.91 22.59 26.92
N ILE A 595 23.34 22.49 28.12
CA ILE A 595 22.59 23.54 28.81
C ILE A 595 23.19 23.72 30.21
N GLN A 596 23.62 24.94 30.54
CA GLN A 596 24.12 25.28 31.87
C GLN A 596 23.10 26.11 32.65
N TYR A 597 22.70 25.68 33.84
CA TYR A 597 21.83 26.41 34.77
C TYR A 597 22.65 27.10 35.85
N ILE A 598 22.35 28.38 36.12
CA ILE A 598 23.05 29.22 37.08
C ILE A 598 22.00 29.94 37.94
N CYS A 599 22.02 29.73 39.26
CA CYS A 599 21.06 30.38 40.17
C CYS A 599 21.25 31.90 40.26
N ASN A 600 20.17 32.58 40.64
CA ASN A 600 20.15 33.99 40.97
C ASN A 600 20.71 34.23 42.39
N LYS A 601 21.16 35.46 42.67
CA LYS A 601 21.77 35.82 43.95
C LYS A 601 20.82 35.54 45.13
N GLY A 602 21.32 34.89 46.17
CA GLY A 602 20.54 34.44 47.34
C GLY A 602 19.97 33.02 47.23
N PHE A 603 20.27 32.30 46.15
CA PHE A 603 19.89 30.90 45.96
C PHE A 603 21.10 30.03 45.60
N ILE A 604 21.21 28.88 46.25
CA ILE A 604 22.25 27.86 46.03
C ILE A 604 21.72 26.78 45.08
N LEU A 605 22.57 26.31 44.17
CA LEU A 605 22.22 25.24 43.22
C LEU A 605 22.26 23.86 43.90
N SER A 606 21.17 23.11 43.79
CA SER A 606 21.05 21.72 44.20
C SER A 606 20.86 20.84 42.96
N GLY A 607 21.86 19.99 42.67
CA GLY A 607 21.94 19.19 41.45
C GLY A 607 23.03 19.67 40.48
N ASN A 608 23.21 18.96 39.37
CA ASN A 608 24.24 19.30 38.39
C ASN A 608 23.87 20.56 37.57
N SER A 609 24.80 21.51 37.47
CA SER A 609 24.65 22.72 36.67
C SER A 609 24.61 22.47 35.16
N LEU A 610 25.22 21.38 34.65
CA LEU A 610 25.41 21.14 33.22
C LEU A 610 24.67 19.87 32.76
N LEU A 611 23.62 20.07 31.96
CA LEU A 611 22.91 19.00 31.26
C LEU A 611 23.50 18.84 29.84
N THR A 612 23.63 17.61 29.37
CA THR A 612 24.19 17.26 28.05
C THR A 612 23.25 16.30 27.32
N CYS A 613 22.91 16.58 26.07
CA CYS A 613 22.14 15.68 25.21
C CYS A 613 23.07 14.58 24.68
N PHE A 614 22.81 13.32 25.02
CA PHE A 614 23.61 12.18 24.58
C PHE A 614 22.73 11.07 24.00
N SER A 615 23.20 10.42 22.93
CA SER A 615 22.54 9.22 22.39
C SER A 615 22.94 7.99 23.19
N ARG A 616 21.97 7.11 23.50
CA ARG A 616 22.23 5.87 24.25
C ARG A 616 21.69 4.63 23.53
N GLY A 617 22.03 4.51 22.25
CA GLY A 617 21.61 3.40 21.39
C GLY A 617 20.10 3.43 21.13
N SER A 618 19.45 2.26 21.19
CA SER A 618 18.05 2.04 20.76
C SER A 618 16.98 2.84 21.54
N SER A 619 17.34 3.54 22.62
CA SER A 619 16.41 4.40 23.38
C SER A 619 16.39 5.87 22.92
N GLY A 620 17.07 6.20 21.81
CA GLY A 620 17.15 7.57 21.29
C GLY A 620 18.03 8.54 22.12
N PRO A 621 18.05 9.83 21.73
CA PRO A 621 18.79 10.89 22.40
C PRO A 621 18.10 11.38 23.68
N ARG A 622 18.86 11.56 24.76
CA ARG A 622 18.35 11.88 26.10
C ARG A 622 19.32 12.75 26.90
N TRP A 623 18.82 13.44 27.92
CA TRP A 623 19.65 14.28 28.79
C TRP A 623 20.41 13.47 29.84
N SER A 624 21.63 13.94 30.15
CA SER A 624 22.55 13.32 31.11
C SER A 624 21.97 13.16 32.51
N GLN A 625 21.22 14.16 33.01
CA GLN A 625 20.63 14.19 34.36
C GLN A 625 19.27 14.90 34.36
N LYS A 626 18.57 14.83 35.50
CA LYS A 626 17.34 15.61 35.76
C LYS A 626 17.68 17.08 36.03
N LEU A 627 16.70 17.98 35.88
CA LEU A 627 16.91 19.41 36.14
C LEU A 627 17.33 19.69 37.60
N PRO A 628 18.28 20.62 37.83
CA PRO A 628 18.64 21.07 39.17
C PRO A 628 17.55 21.99 39.76
N ARG A 629 17.71 22.36 41.04
CA ARG A 629 16.84 23.32 41.75
C ARG A 629 17.68 24.43 42.36
N CYS A 630 17.15 25.65 42.40
CA CYS A 630 17.74 26.76 43.16
C CYS A 630 17.00 26.90 44.50
N LEU A 631 17.71 26.76 45.61
CA LEU A 631 17.16 26.77 46.97
C LEU A 631 17.63 28.03 47.72
N PRO A 632 16.75 28.72 48.48
CA PRO A 632 17.13 29.94 49.20
C PRO A 632 18.13 29.65 50.32
N GLU A 633 19.05 30.59 50.54
CA GLU A 633 20.13 30.49 51.53
C GLU A 633 19.64 30.90 52.94
N THR A 634 19.39 29.91 53.82
CA THR A 634 18.94 30.12 55.21
C THR A 634 19.80 29.38 56.23
N PHE A 635 20.08 30.04 57.36
CA PHE A 635 20.87 29.48 58.47
C PHE A 635 19.97 28.95 59.59
N GLU A 636 20.40 27.89 60.27
CA GLU A 636 19.68 27.37 61.44
C GLU A 636 19.93 28.23 62.70
N PRO A 637 18.91 28.48 63.54
CA PRO A 637 19.03 29.31 64.74
C PRO A 637 19.75 28.60 65.91
N CYS A 638 20.38 29.36 66.80
CA CYS A 638 20.99 28.85 68.02
C CYS A 638 19.92 28.44 69.07
N ASN A 639 20.00 27.22 69.60
CA ASN A 639 19.15 26.77 70.71
C ASN A 639 19.50 27.50 72.03
N HIS A 640 18.54 27.69 72.93
CA HIS A 640 18.75 28.37 74.22
C HIS A 640 19.89 27.71 75.04
N PRO A 641 20.94 28.44 75.48
CA PRO A 641 22.15 27.85 76.05
C PRO A 641 22.02 27.39 77.52
N GLY A 642 20.84 27.52 78.10
CA GLY A 642 20.49 27.01 79.44
C GLY A 642 20.40 28.09 80.53
N THR A 643 19.87 27.72 81.69
CA THR A 643 19.71 28.62 82.84
C THR A 643 20.64 28.20 83.99
N PRO A 644 21.63 29.02 84.38
CA PRO A 644 22.54 28.71 85.48
C PRO A 644 21.83 28.87 86.84
N THR A 645 22.18 28.03 87.82
CA THR A 645 21.60 28.11 89.17
C THR A 645 21.83 29.48 89.82
N TYR A 646 20.77 30.06 90.38
CA TYR A 646 20.72 31.43 90.92
C TYR A 646 20.97 32.57 89.91
N GLY A 647 21.00 32.25 88.62
CA GLY A 647 21.04 33.22 87.53
C GLY A 647 19.70 33.33 86.80
N MET A 648 19.38 34.54 86.32
CA MET A 648 18.16 34.85 85.60
C MET A 648 18.51 35.43 84.22
N PRO A 649 18.11 34.78 83.11
CA PRO A 649 18.31 35.31 81.77
C PRO A 649 17.32 36.44 81.45
N SER A 650 17.64 37.27 80.46
CA SER A 650 16.74 38.30 79.94
C SER A 650 15.62 37.77 79.05
N SER A 651 15.68 36.50 78.62
CA SER A 651 14.69 35.87 77.76
C SER A 651 14.70 34.34 77.90
N ASN A 652 13.53 33.72 77.84
CA ASN A 652 13.34 32.27 77.82
C ASN A 652 13.01 31.73 76.41
N LYS A 653 13.33 32.49 75.35
CA LYS A 653 13.12 32.10 73.94
C LYS A 653 13.90 30.81 73.63
N LEU A 654 13.26 29.80 73.07
CA LEU A 654 13.91 28.49 72.84
C LEU A 654 14.95 28.50 71.71
N HIS A 655 14.78 29.37 70.70
CA HIS A 655 15.63 29.47 69.52
C HIS A 655 15.95 30.94 69.22
N PHE A 656 17.22 31.26 68.98
CA PHE A 656 17.71 32.60 68.69
C PHE A 656 18.28 32.68 67.28
N GLN A 657 17.86 33.68 66.53
CA GLN A 657 18.34 33.94 65.18
C GLN A 657 19.78 34.47 65.22
N ALA A 658 20.53 34.26 64.13
CA ALA A 658 21.90 34.74 64.04
C ALA A 658 21.96 36.27 64.21
N GLY A 659 22.79 36.73 65.15
CA GLY A 659 22.88 38.13 65.60
C GLY A 659 22.06 38.48 66.85
N GLU A 660 21.11 37.64 67.30
CA GLU A 660 20.38 37.90 68.56
C GLU A 660 21.25 37.65 69.80
N THR A 661 20.96 38.40 70.88
CA THR A 661 21.71 38.38 72.14
C THR A 661 20.89 37.87 73.33
N LEU A 662 21.55 37.26 74.31
CA LEU A 662 20.98 36.84 75.59
C LEU A 662 21.82 37.37 76.76
N HIS A 663 21.20 38.08 77.69
CA HIS A 663 21.86 38.67 78.86
C HIS A 663 21.54 37.86 80.13
N TYR A 664 22.49 37.76 81.05
CA TYR A 664 22.35 37.06 82.33
C TYR A 664 22.61 37.97 83.53
N SER A 665 21.82 37.79 84.57
CA SER A 665 21.91 38.48 85.87
C SER A 665 21.90 37.46 87.02
N CYS A 666 22.34 37.84 88.22
CA CYS A 666 22.31 36.96 89.40
C CYS A 666 21.33 37.44 90.48
N GLN A 667 20.75 36.48 91.20
CA GLN A 667 19.87 36.75 92.34
C GLN A 667 20.67 37.31 93.54
N ASN A 668 20.06 38.18 94.34
CA ASN A 668 20.70 38.89 95.45
C ASN A 668 21.59 37.99 96.34
N GLY A 669 22.77 38.50 96.71
CA GLY A 669 23.79 37.78 97.50
C GLY A 669 24.78 36.96 96.67
N HIS A 670 24.55 36.79 95.36
CA HIS A 670 25.41 36.04 94.44
C HIS A 670 26.12 36.99 93.46
N GLN A 671 27.37 36.65 93.10
CA GLN A 671 28.16 37.39 92.13
C GLN A 671 28.27 36.57 90.82
N LEU A 672 28.14 37.25 89.68
CA LEU A 672 28.23 36.66 88.35
C LEU A 672 29.69 36.43 87.96
N LEU A 673 29.99 35.24 87.41
CA LEU A 673 31.31 34.83 86.96
C LEU A 673 31.20 34.29 85.53
N GLY A 674 31.79 35.02 84.57
CA GLY A 674 31.69 34.77 83.12
C GLY A 674 31.19 36.00 82.37
N GLU A 675 31.08 35.91 81.05
CA GLU A 675 30.50 36.98 80.23
C GLU A 675 28.98 37.10 80.51
N PRO A 676 28.46 38.30 80.83
CA PRO A 676 27.04 38.48 81.10
C PRO A 676 26.19 38.60 79.83
N LEU A 677 26.78 38.61 78.63
CA LEU A 677 26.08 38.76 77.35
C LEU A 677 26.62 37.75 76.33
N LEU A 678 25.76 36.86 75.84
CA LEU A 678 26.06 35.95 74.72
C LEU A 678 25.34 36.40 73.45
N TYR A 679 25.88 36.06 72.28
CA TYR A 679 25.24 36.32 70.98
C TYR A 679 25.35 35.11 70.04
N CYS A 680 24.33 34.90 69.22
CA CYS A 680 24.29 33.81 68.25
C CYS A 680 25.12 34.17 67.00
N VAL A 681 26.18 33.42 66.71
CA VAL A 681 27.07 33.60 65.55
C VAL A 681 26.52 32.77 64.38
N PRO A 682 26.33 33.36 63.17
CA PRO A 682 25.80 32.64 62.02
C PRO A 682 26.67 31.44 61.61
N GLY A 683 26.05 30.31 61.28
CA GLY A 683 26.74 29.14 60.75
C GLY A 683 25.81 27.99 60.37
N HIS A 684 26.41 26.85 60.01
CA HIS A 684 25.71 25.59 59.75
C HIS A 684 26.28 24.48 60.66
N PRO A 685 25.76 24.28 61.89
CA PRO A 685 24.74 25.10 62.57
C PRO A 685 25.33 26.39 63.17
N SER A 686 24.47 27.36 63.49
CA SER A 686 24.85 28.58 64.23
C SER A 686 25.22 28.26 65.68
N GLN A 687 26.16 29.00 66.26
CA GLN A 687 26.73 28.71 67.59
C GLN A 687 26.81 29.96 68.46
N TRP A 688 26.71 29.80 69.79
CA TRP A 688 26.87 30.92 70.72
C TRP A 688 28.33 31.38 70.83
N SER A 689 28.52 32.69 71.01
CA SER A 689 29.84 33.31 71.23
C SER A 689 30.57 32.88 72.52
N GLY A 690 29.91 32.14 73.41
CA GLY A 690 30.48 31.66 74.67
C GLY A 690 29.55 30.74 75.46
N LEU A 691 30.00 30.31 76.63
CA LEU A 691 29.24 29.49 77.59
C LEU A 691 28.47 30.38 78.59
N PRO A 692 27.32 29.95 79.14
CA PRO A 692 26.55 30.74 80.09
C PRO A 692 27.32 30.96 81.42
N PRO A 693 27.23 32.16 82.02
CA PRO A 693 27.96 32.51 83.24
C PRO A 693 27.37 31.85 84.50
N VAL A 694 28.13 31.79 85.58
CA VAL A 694 27.75 31.11 86.84
C VAL A 694 27.58 32.13 87.98
N CYS A 695 26.49 32.01 88.74
CA CYS A 695 26.22 32.82 89.92
C CYS A 695 26.71 32.11 91.21
N LYS A 696 27.65 32.71 91.94
CA LYS A 696 28.23 32.12 93.18
C LYS A 696 28.04 33.02 94.39
N GLY A 697 27.59 32.46 95.51
CA GLY A 697 27.43 33.15 96.78
C GLY A 697 28.76 33.48 97.46
N ARG A 698 28.85 34.63 98.16
CA ARG A 698 30.08 35.07 98.83
C ARG A 698 30.30 34.39 100.20
N LYS A 699 31.38 33.62 100.34
CA LYS A 699 32.09 33.38 101.62
C LYS A 699 33.52 32.86 101.40
N LEU A 700 34.25 32.72 102.51
CA LEU A 700 35.72 32.55 102.58
C LEU A 700 36.25 31.19 102.11
N GLN A 701 37.58 31.15 101.99
CA GLN A 701 38.44 30.17 101.30
C GLN A 701 38.68 28.85 102.05
N HIS A 702 38.52 27.70 101.36
CA HIS A 702 39.60 26.68 101.20
C HIS A 702 39.27 25.56 100.18
N ASP A 703 40.33 24.86 99.78
CA ASP A 703 40.48 23.68 98.90
C ASP A 703 39.74 22.39 99.34
N LEU A 704 39.68 21.27 98.58
CA LEU A 704 40.07 20.96 97.17
C LEU A 704 38.77 20.72 96.32
N THR A 705 38.55 19.85 95.32
CA THR A 705 39.30 18.77 94.59
C THR A 705 38.63 18.52 93.21
N PRO A 706 39.32 17.98 92.16
CA PRO A 706 38.80 17.98 90.80
C PRO A 706 38.24 16.63 90.30
N VAL A 707 37.35 16.70 89.30
CA VAL A 707 37.03 15.61 88.36
C VAL A 707 37.21 16.15 86.93
N ARG A 708 37.82 15.36 86.03
CA ARG A 708 37.99 15.69 84.61
C ARG A 708 37.04 14.86 83.73
N VAL A 709 36.42 15.49 82.75
CA VAL A 709 35.95 14.85 81.51
C VAL A 709 36.34 15.76 80.35
N CYS A 710 36.80 15.18 79.24
CA CYS A 710 37.09 15.88 78.00
C CYS A 710 36.24 15.28 76.88
N ILE A 711 35.78 16.11 75.94
CA ILE A 711 35.15 15.68 74.69
C ILE A 711 35.92 16.33 73.55
N CYS A 712 36.26 15.54 72.54
CA CYS A 712 36.93 16.01 71.32
C CYS A 712 35.95 15.91 70.15
N ASN A 713 35.79 16.99 69.40
CA ASN A 713 35.23 16.93 68.04
C ASN A 713 36.37 16.79 67.04
N LEU A 714 36.16 16.00 65.99
CA LEU A 714 37.10 15.82 64.88
C LEU A 714 36.41 16.17 63.56
N LEU A 715 37.07 16.99 62.75
CA LEU A 715 36.68 17.32 61.37
C LEU A 715 37.44 16.43 60.39
N LEU A 716 36.82 16.11 59.26
CA LEU A 716 37.35 15.78 57.91
C LEU A 716 36.11 15.45 57.06
N LEU A 717 35.72 16.26 56.06
CA LEU A 717 36.26 16.41 54.70
C LEU A 717 35.90 15.27 53.73
N GLU A 718 35.84 15.62 52.44
CA GLU A 718 35.01 14.96 51.42
C GLU A 718 35.72 13.88 50.58
N GLU A 719 34.91 13.33 49.66
CA GLU A 719 35.22 12.58 48.44
C GLU A 719 35.66 11.10 48.50
N SER A 720 34.82 10.31 47.84
CA SER A 720 35.11 9.05 47.14
C SER A 720 35.27 7.75 47.96
N GLN A 721 34.79 6.66 47.35
CA GLN A 721 34.95 5.26 47.75
C GLN A 721 34.49 4.89 49.18
N ARG A 722 33.17 4.68 49.35
CA ARG A 722 32.63 3.87 50.44
C ARG A 722 33.11 2.41 50.33
N LEU A 723 34.13 2.05 51.09
CA LEU A 723 34.19 0.71 51.70
C LEU A 723 33.43 0.77 53.03
N HIS A 724 32.32 0.04 53.15
CA HIS A 724 31.59 -0.06 54.42
C HIS A 724 32.30 -1.02 55.39
N SER A 725 33.42 -0.59 55.98
CA SER A 725 33.93 -1.19 57.21
C SER A 725 33.16 -0.60 58.40
N GLN A 726 32.40 -1.44 59.11
CA GLN A 726 31.81 -1.05 60.40
C GLN A 726 32.69 -1.58 61.53
N ALA A 727 33.16 -0.66 62.37
CA ALA A 727 33.84 -0.96 63.61
C ALA A 727 32.92 -0.65 64.79
N ALA A 728 32.78 -1.59 65.72
CA ALA A 728 32.04 -1.40 66.96
C ALA A 728 32.96 -1.62 68.16
N VAL A 729 32.87 -0.72 69.15
CA VAL A 729 33.62 -0.79 70.40
C VAL A 729 32.63 -0.95 71.53
N TYR A 730 32.71 -2.08 72.24
CA TYR A 730 31.94 -2.32 73.45
C TYR A 730 32.85 -2.22 74.67
N ALA A 731 32.39 -1.50 75.70
CA ALA A 731 33.14 -1.24 76.92
C ALA A 731 32.28 -1.58 78.14
N GLN A 732 32.72 -2.57 78.92
CA GLN A 732 32.09 -2.95 80.17
C GLN A 732 33.20 -3.44 81.14
N ASN A 733 33.14 -3.01 82.40
CA ASN A 733 34.07 -3.40 83.47
C ASN A 733 35.57 -3.28 83.11
N ASN A 734 35.98 -2.12 82.57
CA ASN A 734 37.38 -1.75 82.24
C ASN A 734 38.10 -2.61 81.17
N GLU A 735 37.39 -3.41 80.38
CA GLU A 735 37.92 -3.96 79.13
C GLU A 735 37.24 -3.31 77.92
N LEU A 736 38.05 -2.95 76.91
CA LEU A 736 37.54 -2.64 75.57
C LEU A 736 37.61 -3.91 74.73
N ILE A 737 36.50 -4.22 74.07
CA ILE A 737 36.45 -5.24 73.03
C ILE A 737 36.09 -4.56 71.72
N CYS A 738 37.05 -4.55 70.79
CA CYS A 738 36.88 -4.00 69.47
C CYS A 738 36.55 -5.14 68.51
N PHE A 739 35.47 -4.96 67.75
CA PHE A 739 35.04 -5.87 66.70
C PHE A 739 35.19 -5.15 65.36
N LEU A 740 36.01 -5.71 64.48
CA LEU A 740 36.13 -5.27 63.09
C LEU A 740 35.50 -6.34 62.19
N ILE A 741 34.48 -5.96 61.43
CA ILE A 741 33.82 -6.84 60.47
C ILE A 741 34.17 -6.35 59.06
N VAL A 742 34.92 -7.18 58.33
CA VAL A 742 35.24 -6.97 56.92
C VAL A 742 34.77 -8.22 56.18
N ASN A 743 33.83 -8.04 55.24
CA ASN A 743 33.20 -9.12 54.46
C ASN A 743 32.78 -10.33 55.31
N GLY A 744 32.06 -10.08 56.42
CA GLY A 744 31.43 -11.12 57.26
C GLY A 744 32.35 -11.87 58.22
N THR A 745 33.68 -11.73 58.11
CA THR A 745 34.61 -12.34 59.07
C THR A 745 34.78 -11.44 60.29
N VAL A 746 34.56 -11.98 61.50
CA VAL A 746 34.63 -11.22 62.76
C VAL A 746 36.03 -11.29 63.36
N TYR A 747 36.77 -10.19 63.29
CA TYR A 747 38.07 -10.06 63.95
C TYR A 747 37.87 -9.46 65.35
N LEU A 748 38.34 -10.20 66.38
CA LEU A 748 37.99 -9.97 67.77
C LEU A 748 39.26 -9.67 68.60
N SER A 749 39.41 -8.42 69.02
CA SER A 749 40.55 -7.96 69.82
C SER A 749 40.10 -7.49 71.20
N ARG A 750 40.49 -8.22 72.25
CA ARG A 750 40.34 -7.78 73.65
C ARG A 750 41.58 -7.04 74.12
N LYS A 751 41.41 -5.88 74.75
CA LYS A 751 42.50 -5.17 75.42
C LYS A 751 42.02 -4.53 76.72
N ARG A 752 42.74 -4.79 77.83
CA ARG A 752 42.67 -3.96 79.03
C ARG A 752 43.32 -2.62 78.72
N VAL A 753 42.49 -1.57 78.62
CA VAL A 753 42.98 -0.22 78.35
C VAL A 753 43.29 0.45 79.67
N SER A 754 44.53 0.30 80.12
CA SER A 754 45.14 1.33 80.97
C SER A 754 45.30 2.61 80.14
N THR A 755 45.16 3.77 80.78
CA THR A 755 45.20 5.07 80.11
C THR A 755 46.60 5.42 79.58
N THR A 756 46.75 5.56 78.25
CA THR A 756 47.60 6.54 77.50
C THR A 756 47.62 6.21 75.99
N LEU A 757 47.88 7.23 75.13
CA LEU A 757 47.92 7.30 73.65
C LEU A 757 48.44 6.08 72.86
N CYS A 758 47.91 5.88 71.62
CA CYS A 758 48.61 6.18 70.34
C CYS A 758 47.72 5.93 69.09
N CYS A 759 48.05 6.58 67.95
CA CYS A 759 47.39 6.45 66.64
C CYS A 759 48.09 5.43 65.71
N ILE A 760 47.40 4.96 64.65
CA ILE A 760 47.96 4.24 63.48
C ILE A 760 47.24 4.69 62.19
N LEU A 761 47.99 4.78 61.08
CA LEU A 761 47.53 5.06 59.70
C LEU A 761 47.81 3.85 58.79
N TYR A 762 47.07 3.69 57.68
CA TYR A 762 47.61 3.03 56.48
C TYR A 762 46.92 3.49 55.17
N GLN A 763 47.53 3.21 54.03
CA GLN A 763 47.19 3.78 52.71
C GLN A 763 46.98 2.72 51.61
N ASN A 764 46.47 3.15 50.46
CA ASN A 764 46.03 2.32 49.32
C ASN A 764 47.18 1.69 48.51
N TYR A 765 46.93 0.59 47.78
CA TYR A 765 47.84 0.09 46.73
C TYR A 765 47.09 -0.64 45.61
N ASN A 766 47.44 -0.36 44.34
CA ASN A 766 46.92 -1.02 43.14
C ASN A 766 47.90 -2.07 42.61
N ASN A 767 47.45 -3.28 42.24
CA ASN A 767 47.68 -3.84 40.89
C ASN A 767 46.85 -5.11 40.56
N SER A 768 47.14 -5.69 39.40
CA SER A 768 46.27 -6.50 38.53
C SER A 768 46.53 -8.03 38.51
N ASN A 769 45.52 -8.75 37.96
CA ASN A 769 45.58 -9.98 37.16
C ASN A 769 45.67 -11.42 37.74
N THR A 770 44.94 -12.31 37.03
CA THR A 770 45.15 -13.75 36.75
C THR A 770 44.88 -14.87 37.80
N ASN A 771 43.66 -15.43 37.71
CA ASN A 771 43.32 -16.82 37.32
C ASN A 771 43.66 -18.11 38.14
N TYR A 772 42.58 -18.89 38.33
CA TYR A 772 42.39 -20.37 38.24
C TYR A 772 42.53 -21.33 39.45
N ILE A 773 41.55 -22.25 39.54
CA ILE A 773 41.46 -23.52 40.32
C ILE A 773 41.42 -23.30 41.86
N SER A 774 40.25 -23.30 42.53
CA SER A 774 39.42 -24.44 43.01
C SER A 774 40.18 -25.43 43.93
N VAL A 775 39.62 -26.02 45.00
CA VAL A 775 38.28 -26.62 45.22
C VAL A 775 37.86 -26.52 46.70
N ASN A 776 36.55 -26.33 46.98
CA ASN A 776 35.85 -26.46 48.27
C ASN A 776 36.26 -25.50 49.43
N LYS A 777 35.34 -24.91 50.22
CA LYS A 777 33.87 -25.08 50.29
C LYS A 777 33.21 -23.80 50.87
N ILE A 778 32.12 -23.33 50.25
CA ILE A 778 30.96 -22.61 50.85
C ILE A 778 31.23 -21.22 51.48
N HIS A 779 30.51 -20.11 51.23
CA HIS A 779 29.58 -19.61 50.18
C HIS A 779 29.27 -18.12 50.53
N LEU A 780 28.77 -17.22 49.67
CA LEU A 780 28.49 -17.22 48.22
C LEU A 780 29.01 -15.89 47.60
N LEU A 781 28.16 -15.09 46.93
CA LEU A 781 28.50 -13.80 46.31
C LEU A 781 27.22 -12.91 46.17
N THR A 782 27.36 -11.59 46.36
CA THR A 782 26.60 -10.45 45.72
C THR A 782 25.05 -10.37 45.59
N ILE A 783 24.53 -9.15 45.91
CA ILE A 783 23.56 -8.30 45.13
C ILE A 783 22.01 -8.34 45.41
N ILE A 784 21.42 -7.14 45.64
CA ILE A 784 19.99 -6.66 45.51
C ILE A 784 18.90 -7.30 46.43
N VAL A 785 18.28 -6.61 47.43
CA VAL A 785 17.18 -5.57 47.46
C VAL A 785 15.77 -6.17 47.12
N PRO A 786 14.72 -6.14 48.00
CA PRO A 786 13.85 -4.94 48.21
C PRO A 786 13.04 -4.81 49.58
N ALA A 787 12.24 -3.73 49.68
CA ALA A 787 10.85 -3.55 50.26
C ALA A 787 10.41 -3.99 51.71
N LEU A 788 9.25 -3.58 52.29
CA LEU A 788 8.45 -2.31 52.37
C LEU A 788 7.35 -2.38 53.48
N CYS A 789 7.03 -1.25 54.16
CA CYS A 789 5.80 -0.92 54.96
C CYS A 789 5.35 -1.87 56.12
N PHE A 790 4.35 -1.61 57.01
CA PHE A 790 3.29 -0.59 57.17
C PHE A 790 3.01 -0.26 58.69
N GLN A 791 2.09 0.67 59.01
CA GLN A 791 1.54 0.91 60.37
C GLN A 791 0.26 0.08 60.64
N VAL A 792 0.03 -0.37 61.89
CA VAL A 792 -1.31 -0.62 62.49
C VAL A 792 -1.30 -0.30 64.00
N TYR A 793 -2.47 0.05 64.55
CA TYR A 793 -2.72 0.49 65.94
C TYR A 793 -3.04 -0.64 66.93
N PHE A 794 -2.93 -0.34 68.23
CA PHE A 794 -3.84 -0.88 69.26
C PHE A 794 -5.07 0.04 69.38
N GLY A 795 -6.25 -0.52 69.63
CA GLY A 795 -7.50 0.25 69.81
C GLY A 795 -8.45 -0.42 70.80
N ASN A 796 -9.62 0.20 70.98
CA ASN A 796 -10.73 -0.34 71.76
C ASN A 796 -12.04 -0.24 70.95
N ASP A 797 -12.96 -1.16 71.23
CA ASP A 797 -14.39 -1.19 70.86
C ASP A 797 -14.82 -1.45 69.39
N PHE A 798 -15.40 -2.66 69.19
CA PHE A 798 -16.59 -3.06 68.39
C PHE A 798 -16.91 -2.39 67.02
N SER A 799 -17.27 -3.09 65.92
CA SER A 799 -17.58 -4.53 65.75
C SER A 799 -17.68 -5.06 64.28
N HIS A 800 -17.61 -6.40 64.15
CA HIS A 800 -18.14 -7.32 63.11
C HIS A 800 -17.56 -7.50 61.68
N SER A 801 -17.42 -8.79 61.31
CA SER A 801 -17.16 -9.45 59.99
C SER A 801 -15.86 -9.05 59.23
N ARG A 802 -14.90 -9.93 58.90
CA ARG A 802 -14.87 -11.30 58.29
C ARG A 802 -15.39 -11.36 56.83
N THR A 803 -14.75 -12.03 55.85
CA THR A 803 -13.40 -12.65 55.64
C THR A 803 -13.33 -13.15 54.19
N LEU A 804 -12.18 -13.14 53.49
CA LEU A 804 -11.55 -14.32 52.80
C LEU A 804 -10.41 -14.00 51.78
N SER A 805 -9.41 -14.91 51.78
CA SER A 805 -8.52 -15.39 50.70
C SER A 805 -7.88 -14.49 49.62
N HIS A 806 -6.53 -14.46 49.66
CA HIS A 806 -5.57 -14.71 48.56
C HIS A 806 -5.65 -13.98 47.21
N CYS A 807 -4.57 -13.23 46.92
CA CYS A 807 -3.94 -13.15 45.60
C CYS A 807 -2.46 -13.61 45.69
N LEU A 808 -1.91 -14.07 44.57
CA LEU A 808 -0.47 -14.09 44.27
C LEU A 808 -0.05 -12.68 43.79
N GLU A 809 1.23 -12.32 43.59
CA GLU A 809 2.42 -13.11 43.22
C GLU A 809 3.70 -12.52 43.84
#